data_AF-A0A136PZX3-F1
#
_entry.id   AF-A0A136PZX3-F1
#
_cell.length_a   1.000
_cell.length_b   1.000
_cell.length_c   1.000
_cell.angle_alpha   90.00
_cell.angle_beta   90.00
_cell.angle_gamma   90.00
#
_symmetry.space_group_name_H-M   'P 1'
#
loop_
_entity.id
_entity.type
_entity.pdbx_description
1 polymer ?
#
loop_
_entity_poly.entity_id
_entity_poly.type
_entity_poly.pdbx_seq_one_letter_code
_entity_poly.pdbx_strand_id
1 'polypeptide(L)'
;MSTETTDPVAVVLSTALHTLPQEGRRWIDGPVTLRREYKAFSPDLEQYLDWLSEVESTIGDSKETAQRIRMLHYGLTNKQPEFDVLLNSHRGWRFAPLIREHGTQEALDGLVSTGSVSTWSDGPDGRLRPAVELSHFWVCADRALNGLTIHGIALGTYTDLYGLFSWVGDLASWWIGYNEARREAKKAAGDGWEEPTDPESLAVPTAWLDAAAGRCAVDDMLGDMDAIILMPEMETLDPTLPTPLTDLLRRYYGPGTPGTGADGTPPDRRVLHSDNRFHLFVRRSHPAIPHSYDETTGTVTLDPQAESAIAASVRSAVSAMMWSKFKIPSSDLDSEWGLAMMDLVVARFTRFLRDGLASHGWHIGSWRVNPQAIHGYGGEMLRIGDNDAEHRYGGVLHGDVPPRTAVRDLQEHLAAVGFSTAPDPSGSFGPQTASALREFQISARLAQVYTVWRDQAGNPVGHARERAIRRYQGLINGCLTPDTATVLAAWLTPVRGEARRTRNAATVDAYRMQGTVPGEVVTANLWHPADGADPTLGVYATDHLERYPIPAARRLPGGPGRVALGRYAAPGPGPGTGTGTGAPGGPDVTGAALWPELALTPAWIPPEYEDNPPPPLPADLSTYRVIRAVAEAGGGTHFDAVDASGTDLLRLGPLRWSLGADGFGDLPALLAYYQFLDPAGYQRDLGQYGIWPAQPWWARDVWSAGEAGHRAREAGRLALYGLRDADGRVHPYDLLPLGPADGQVLDHLRGWHTVHRLVMTLRTTDGLRRTMWRFAVRRIRRLRQRSWRYPGSTVPTGPVVRYGTDSSRDATLGEVFTSEQAVAALLRWHTAVPEQVLGEHGVEDALRAVFEAVYGPGPHLLDPRVGAEADWAQAALTAALVDLAPAAPPGFGGSVAVAAGYTGLSPVAGSFQLAQLWPPDVDE
;
A
#
# COMPACT_ATOMS: atom_id res chain seq x y z
N MET A 1 38.73 -29.00 -4.84
CA MET A 1 38.32 -28.22 -3.66
C MET A 1 38.56 -26.75 -3.98
N SER A 2 37.54 -26.06 -4.47
CA SER A 2 37.45 -24.60 -4.39
C SER A 2 36.07 -24.31 -3.81
N THR A 3 36.05 -23.88 -2.55
CA THR A 3 34.86 -23.39 -1.87
C THR A 3 34.62 -21.97 -2.35
N GLU A 4 33.89 -21.81 -3.44
CA GLU A 4 33.28 -20.53 -3.77
C GLU A 4 32.22 -20.24 -2.70
N THR A 5 32.60 -19.37 -1.77
CA THR A 5 31.67 -18.71 -0.86
C THR A 5 30.75 -17.86 -1.71
N THR A 6 29.53 -18.36 -1.94
CA THR A 6 28.43 -17.57 -2.47
C THR A 6 28.22 -16.37 -1.56
N ASP A 7 28.43 -15.17 -2.11
CA ASP A 7 28.24 -13.92 -1.40
C ASP A 7 26.78 -13.84 -0.89
N PRO A 8 26.55 -13.83 0.44
CA PRO A 8 25.21 -13.75 1.01
C PRO A 8 24.53 -12.41 0.66
N VAL A 9 25.29 -11.37 0.31
CA VAL A 9 24.75 -10.10 -0.21
C VAL A 9 24.19 -10.30 -1.61
N ALA A 10 24.88 -11.06 -2.48
CA ALA A 10 24.37 -11.43 -3.80
C ALA A 10 23.12 -12.33 -3.74
N VAL A 11 23.01 -13.22 -2.73
CA VAL A 11 21.82 -14.07 -2.53
C VAL A 11 20.64 -13.28 -1.96
N VAL A 12 20.87 -12.35 -1.03
CA VAL A 12 19.84 -11.49 -0.46
C VAL A 12 19.38 -10.41 -1.45
N LEU A 13 20.31 -9.79 -2.21
CA LEU A 13 19.98 -8.90 -3.32
C LEU A 13 19.27 -9.65 -4.44
N SER A 14 19.69 -10.88 -4.78
CA SER A 14 18.94 -11.76 -5.71
C SER A 14 17.52 -11.97 -5.22
N THR A 15 17.33 -12.32 -3.95
CA THR A 15 16.00 -12.59 -3.38
C THR A 15 15.11 -11.35 -3.31
N ALA A 16 15.68 -10.16 -2.99
CA ALA A 16 14.98 -8.88 -2.97
C ALA A 16 14.72 -8.31 -4.38
N LEU A 17 15.61 -8.59 -5.35
CA LEU A 17 15.44 -8.27 -6.78
C LEU A 17 14.50 -9.26 -7.49
N HIS A 18 14.11 -10.37 -6.84
CA HIS A 18 13.13 -11.31 -7.38
C HIS A 18 11.68 -10.91 -7.09
N THR A 19 11.44 -9.83 -6.32
CA THR A 19 10.09 -9.30 -6.06
C THR A 19 9.74 -8.02 -6.84
N LEU A 20 10.70 -7.42 -7.56
CA LEU A 20 10.47 -6.31 -8.48
C LEU A 20 11.21 -6.63 -9.79
N PRO A 21 10.56 -6.68 -10.96
CA PRO A 21 11.27 -6.96 -12.20
C PRO A 21 12.25 -5.81 -12.49
N GLN A 22 13.52 -6.15 -12.73
CA GLN A 22 14.47 -5.24 -13.39
C GLN A 22 13.97 -4.93 -14.80
N GLU A 23 14.29 -3.75 -15.31
CA GLU A 23 14.02 -3.35 -16.69
C GLU A 23 14.54 -4.42 -17.68
N GLY A 24 13.66 -4.92 -18.56
CA GLY A 24 13.97 -5.98 -19.51
C GLY A 24 14.09 -7.41 -18.96
N ARG A 25 13.72 -7.69 -17.70
CA ARG A 25 13.71 -9.05 -17.14
C ARG A 25 12.34 -9.50 -16.62
N ARG A 26 12.04 -10.80 -16.79
CA ARG A 26 10.83 -11.44 -16.27
C ARG A 26 10.74 -11.29 -14.75
N TRP A 27 9.53 -11.29 -14.20
CA TRP A 27 9.31 -11.86 -12.86
C TRP A 27 9.77 -13.32 -12.93
N ILE A 28 10.73 -13.74 -12.10
CA ILE A 28 11.29 -15.10 -12.17
C ILE A 28 10.22 -16.20 -12.02
N ASP A 29 9.09 -15.87 -11.41
CA ASP A 29 7.91 -16.73 -11.27
C ASP A 29 6.70 -16.30 -12.12
N GLY A 30 6.81 -15.24 -12.93
CA GLY A 30 5.66 -14.47 -13.41
C GLY A 30 4.87 -13.84 -12.24
N PRO A 31 3.98 -12.87 -12.47
CA PRO A 31 2.99 -12.47 -11.48
C PRO A 31 1.84 -13.50 -11.36
N VAL A 32 2.10 -14.75 -11.77
CA VAL A 32 1.17 -15.84 -11.61
C VAL A 32 0.82 -15.92 -10.13
N THR A 33 -0.46 -16.08 -9.80
CA THR A 33 -0.87 -16.61 -8.49
C THR A 33 0.01 -17.79 -8.19
N LEU A 34 0.98 -17.61 -7.30
CA LEU A 34 1.91 -18.68 -7.06
C LEU A 34 1.10 -19.88 -6.57
N ARG A 35 1.44 -21.11 -6.98
CA ARG A 35 0.67 -22.32 -6.67
C ARG A 35 0.02 -22.28 -5.27
N ARG A 36 -1.32 -22.17 -5.21
CA ARG A 36 -2.19 -22.03 -4.01
C ARG A 36 -2.47 -20.59 -3.51
N GLU A 37 -2.05 -19.55 -4.23
CA GLU A 37 -2.43 -18.16 -3.95
C GLU A 37 -3.80 -17.84 -4.55
N TYR A 38 -4.76 -17.44 -3.71
CA TYR A 38 -6.08 -17.00 -4.15
C TYR A 38 -6.04 -15.50 -4.46
N LYS A 39 -6.43 -15.10 -5.68
CA LYS A 39 -6.61 -13.67 -6.01
C LYS A 39 -7.67 -13.07 -5.08
N ALA A 40 -7.41 -11.87 -4.57
CA ALA A 40 -8.13 -11.36 -3.40
C ALA A 40 -8.68 -9.96 -3.57
N PHE A 41 -8.15 -9.21 -4.53
CA PHE A 41 -8.50 -7.83 -4.72
C PHE A 41 -9.73 -7.72 -5.62
N SER A 42 -10.74 -6.98 -5.17
CA SER A 42 -11.97 -6.74 -5.94
C SER A 42 -12.12 -5.24 -6.23
N PRO A 43 -11.43 -4.69 -7.25
CA PRO A 43 -11.55 -3.28 -7.62
C PRO A 43 -12.98 -2.92 -7.98
N ASP A 44 -13.30 -1.63 -7.91
CA ASP A 44 -14.44 -1.12 -8.66
C ASP A 44 -14.22 -1.27 -10.17
N LEU A 45 -15.31 -1.30 -10.92
CA LEU A 45 -15.27 -1.51 -12.36
C LEU A 45 -14.43 -0.47 -13.09
N GLU A 46 -14.54 0.82 -12.75
CA GLU A 46 -13.83 1.87 -13.47
C GLU A 46 -12.32 1.78 -13.25
N GLN A 47 -11.89 1.53 -12.01
CA GLN A 47 -10.49 1.29 -11.70
C GLN A 47 -9.91 0.10 -12.49
N TYR A 48 -10.65 -1.01 -12.57
CA TYR A 48 -10.21 -2.16 -13.37
C TYR A 48 -10.12 -1.82 -14.87
N LEU A 49 -11.11 -1.07 -15.38
CA LEU A 49 -11.15 -0.64 -16.78
C LEU A 49 -10.04 0.36 -17.12
N ASP A 50 -9.64 1.21 -16.19
CA ASP A 50 -8.53 2.16 -16.41
C ASP A 50 -7.20 1.41 -16.55
N TRP A 51 -6.93 0.44 -15.68
CA TRP A 51 -5.75 -0.41 -15.80
C TRP A 51 -5.75 -1.23 -17.08
N LEU A 52 -6.91 -1.78 -17.45
CA LEU A 52 -7.06 -2.54 -18.70
C LEU A 52 -6.86 -1.65 -19.93
N SER A 53 -7.45 -0.45 -19.93
CA SER A 53 -7.32 0.56 -20.99
C SER A 53 -5.87 0.93 -21.23
N GLU A 54 -5.11 1.14 -20.15
CA GLU A 54 -3.69 1.44 -20.24
C GLU A 54 -2.90 0.31 -20.91
N VAL A 55 -3.16 -0.93 -20.49
CA VAL A 55 -2.49 -2.11 -21.07
C VAL A 55 -2.88 -2.33 -22.53
N GLU A 56 -4.18 -2.26 -22.82
CA GLU A 56 -4.71 -2.47 -24.16
C GLU A 56 -4.21 -1.40 -25.14
N SER A 57 -4.20 -0.13 -24.74
CA SER A 57 -3.71 0.97 -25.56
C SER A 57 -2.19 0.90 -25.81
N THR A 58 -1.43 0.39 -24.84
CA THR A 58 0.02 0.22 -24.98
C THR A 58 0.37 -0.94 -25.92
N ILE A 59 -0.39 -2.04 -25.86
CA ILE A 59 -0.19 -3.20 -26.75
C ILE A 59 -0.70 -2.90 -28.17
N GLY A 60 -1.87 -2.28 -28.32
CA GLY A 60 -2.47 -1.95 -29.60
C GLY A 60 -2.97 -3.15 -30.42
N ASP A 61 -3.07 -4.35 -29.81
CA ASP A 61 -3.62 -5.57 -30.41
C ASP A 61 -4.44 -6.35 -29.37
N SER A 62 -5.76 -6.40 -29.56
CA SER A 62 -6.68 -7.11 -28.67
C SER A 62 -6.40 -8.61 -28.57
N LYS A 63 -5.86 -9.23 -29.62
CA LYS A 63 -5.49 -10.65 -29.60
C LYS A 63 -4.36 -10.90 -28.63
N GLU A 64 -3.36 -10.02 -28.66
CA GLU A 64 -2.22 -10.04 -27.76
C GLU A 64 -2.63 -9.68 -26.33
N THR A 65 -3.45 -8.64 -26.16
CA THR A 65 -3.99 -8.21 -24.87
C THR A 65 -4.75 -9.35 -24.19
N ALA A 66 -5.73 -9.97 -24.88
CA ALA A 66 -6.52 -11.07 -24.33
C ALA A 66 -5.64 -12.27 -23.92
N GLN A 67 -4.69 -12.66 -24.79
CA GLN A 67 -3.75 -13.74 -24.48
C GLN A 67 -2.91 -13.43 -23.23
N ARG A 68 -2.31 -12.23 -23.15
CA ARG A 68 -1.42 -11.84 -22.05
C ARG A 68 -2.16 -11.72 -20.73
N ILE A 69 -3.37 -11.18 -20.73
CA ILE A 69 -4.20 -11.08 -19.52
C ILE A 69 -4.69 -12.46 -19.08
N ARG A 70 -5.14 -13.32 -20.01
CA ARG A 70 -5.43 -14.73 -19.69
C ARG A 70 -4.22 -15.41 -19.03
N MET A 71 -3.01 -15.17 -19.53
CA MET A 71 -1.79 -15.71 -18.91
C MET A 71 -1.52 -15.16 -17.49
N LEU A 72 -2.10 -14.03 -17.09
CA LEU A 72 -2.11 -13.58 -15.68
C LEU A 72 -3.07 -14.39 -14.81
N HIS A 73 -4.17 -14.90 -15.37
CA HIS A 73 -5.14 -15.72 -14.64
C HIS A 73 -4.72 -17.20 -14.60
N TYR A 74 -4.21 -17.75 -15.71
CA TYR A 74 -3.94 -19.19 -15.85
C TYR A 74 -2.53 -19.54 -16.36
N GLY A 75 -1.57 -18.62 -16.32
CA GLY A 75 -0.15 -18.96 -16.58
C GLY A 75 0.41 -19.87 -15.48
N LEU A 76 1.44 -20.67 -15.74
CA LEU A 76 2.21 -21.35 -14.68
C LEU A 76 3.65 -21.63 -15.10
N THR A 77 4.52 -21.61 -14.10
CA THR A 77 5.90 -22.09 -14.12
C THR A 77 5.94 -23.63 -14.09
N ASN A 78 6.67 -24.22 -15.04
CA ASN A 78 7.18 -25.60 -15.08
C ASN A 78 6.27 -26.75 -15.56
N LYS A 79 4.99 -26.54 -15.85
CA LYS A 79 4.16 -27.48 -16.64
C LYS A 79 3.28 -26.67 -17.60
N GLN A 80 3.13 -27.14 -18.83
CA GLN A 80 2.28 -26.46 -19.82
C GLN A 80 0.89 -26.24 -19.22
N PRO A 81 0.40 -24.98 -19.10
CA PRO A 81 -0.96 -24.71 -18.69
C PRO A 81 -1.93 -25.43 -19.63
N GLU A 82 -2.98 -26.03 -19.09
CA GLU A 82 -3.98 -26.80 -19.86
C GLU A 82 -4.56 -25.97 -21.01
N PHE A 83 -4.82 -24.67 -20.79
CA PHE A 83 -5.30 -23.76 -21.84
C PHE A 83 -4.26 -23.46 -22.92
N ASP A 84 -2.98 -23.37 -22.61
CA ASP A 84 -1.91 -23.11 -23.61
C ASP A 84 -1.74 -24.28 -24.58
N VAL A 85 -2.21 -25.48 -24.21
CA VAL A 85 -2.26 -26.63 -25.11
C VAL A 85 -3.46 -26.53 -26.05
N LEU A 86 -4.56 -25.92 -25.62
CA LEU A 86 -5.83 -25.90 -26.33
C LEU A 86 -6.02 -24.66 -27.21
N LEU A 87 -5.53 -23.50 -26.78
CA LEU A 87 -5.69 -22.21 -27.46
C LEU A 87 -4.53 -21.93 -28.43
N ASN A 88 -4.83 -21.38 -29.61
CA ASN A 88 -3.84 -21.05 -30.64
C ASN A 88 -3.14 -19.72 -30.36
N SER A 89 -2.74 -19.54 -29.12
CA SER A 89 -1.94 -18.42 -28.62
C SER A 89 -0.55 -18.41 -29.28
N HIS A 90 0.00 -17.23 -29.58
CA HIS A 90 1.27 -17.10 -30.31
C HIS A 90 2.43 -17.77 -29.55
N ARG A 91 3.06 -18.78 -30.15
CA ARG A 91 4.07 -19.63 -29.49
C ARG A 91 5.36 -18.90 -29.09
N GLY A 92 5.68 -17.79 -29.76
CA GLY A 92 6.82 -16.94 -29.39
C GLY A 92 6.63 -16.20 -28.07
N TRP A 93 5.37 -15.94 -27.68
CA TRP A 93 4.98 -15.24 -26.46
C TRP A 93 4.74 -16.15 -25.26
N ARG A 94 4.94 -17.47 -25.43
CA ARG A 94 4.81 -18.53 -24.41
C ARG A 94 5.70 -18.33 -23.16
N PHE A 95 6.35 -17.18 -23.06
CA PHE A 95 7.46 -16.87 -22.18
C PHE A 95 7.43 -15.44 -21.60
N ALA A 96 6.47 -14.58 -21.96
CA ALA A 96 6.38 -13.23 -21.38
C ALA A 96 4.92 -12.87 -21.03
N PRO A 97 4.53 -12.86 -19.73
CA PRO A 97 3.29 -12.21 -19.29
C PRO A 97 3.37 -10.69 -19.54
N LEU A 98 2.40 -9.92 -19.04
CA LEU A 98 2.57 -8.47 -18.96
C LEU A 98 3.89 -8.12 -18.24
N ILE A 99 4.53 -7.07 -18.73
CA ILE A 99 5.82 -6.52 -18.25
C ILE A 99 5.68 -5.00 -18.28
N ARG A 100 6.63 -4.27 -17.67
CA ARG A 100 6.58 -2.80 -17.56
C ARG A 100 6.51 -2.04 -18.89
N GLU A 101 6.82 -2.68 -20.00
CA GLU A 101 6.63 -2.11 -21.35
C GLU A 101 5.16 -2.03 -21.77
N HIS A 102 4.28 -2.78 -21.10
CA HIS A 102 2.85 -2.84 -21.42
C HIS A 102 1.98 -1.96 -20.52
N GLY A 103 2.55 -1.24 -19.56
CA GLY A 103 1.78 -0.40 -18.64
C GLY A 103 2.56 -0.06 -17.36
N THR A 104 2.01 0.88 -16.60
CA THR A 104 2.49 1.33 -15.30
C THR A 104 2.53 0.18 -14.31
N GLN A 105 3.44 0.28 -13.34
CA GLN A 105 3.52 -0.71 -12.26
C GLN A 105 2.17 -0.84 -11.53
N GLU A 106 1.45 0.26 -11.37
CA GLU A 106 0.12 0.28 -10.74
C GLU A 106 -0.91 -0.52 -11.53
N ALA A 107 -1.05 -0.28 -12.84
CA ALA A 107 -1.98 -1.03 -13.68
C ALA A 107 -1.66 -2.53 -13.71
N LEU A 108 -0.37 -2.86 -13.80
CA LEU A 108 0.09 -4.25 -13.81
C LEU A 108 -0.20 -4.93 -12.46
N ASP A 109 0.12 -4.30 -11.33
CA ASP A 109 -0.15 -4.86 -10.00
C ASP A 109 -1.66 -4.97 -9.74
N GLY A 110 -2.43 -3.98 -10.20
CA GLY A 110 -3.88 -3.97 -10.18
C GLY A 110 -4.48 -5.18 -10.87
N LEU A 111 -4.28 -5.32 -12.18
CA LEU A 111 -4.79 -6.44 -12.99
C LEU A 111 -4.33 -7.81 -12.48
N VAL A 112 -3.09 -7.90 -11.98
CA VAL A 112 -2.55 -9.14 -11.40
C VAL A 112 -3.31 -9.54 -10.15
N SER A 113 -3.57 -8.57 -9.27
CA SER A 113 -4.18 -8.81 -7.97
C SER A 113 -5.68 -9.08 -8.04
N THR A 114 -6.34 -8.60 -9.10
CA THR A 114 -7.77 -8.72 -9.33
C THR A 114 -8.22 -10.17 -9.36
N GLY A 115 -9.01 -10.56 -8.36
CA GLY A 115 -9.73 -11.84 -8.35
C GLY A 115 -11.07 -11.69 -9.05
N SER A 116 -11.90 -10.79 -8.56
CA SER A 116 -13.19 -10.43 -9.14
C SER A 116 -13.29 -8.92 -9.30
N VAL A 117 -14.30 -8.43 -10.01
CA VAL A 117 -14.55 -7.00 -10.22
C VAL A 117 -15.90 -6.64 -9.62
N SER A 118 -15.91 -5.61 -8.77
CA SER A 118 -17.13 -5.06 -8.20
C SER A 118 -17.88 -4.28 -9.28
N THR A 119 -19.04 -4.79 -9.70
CA THR A 119 -19.86 -4.15 -10.74
C THR A 119 -20.75 -3.05 -10.14
N TRP A 120 -21.22 -2.12 -10.99
CA TRP A 120 -21.96 -0.92 -10.60
C TRP A 120 -23.15 -1.18 -9.64
N SER A 121 -23.36 -0.29 -8.65
CA SER A 121 -24.21 -0.54 -7.48
C SER A 121 -25.60 0.13 -7.44
N ASP A 122 -26.03 0.90 -8.44
CA ASP A 122 -27.30 1.66 -8.35
C ASP A 122 -28.55 0.87 -8.77
N GLY A 123 -28.71 -0.34 -8.23
CA GLY A 123 -30.00 -1.03 -8.36
C GLY A 123 -31.11 -0.22 -7.68
N PRO A 124 -32.35 -0.20 -8.21
CA PRO A 124 -33.49 0.54 -7.63
C PRO A 124 -33.81 0.15 -6.17
N ASP A 125 -33.30 -1.00 -5.71
CA ASP A 125 -33.47 -1.52 -4.35
C ASP A 125 -32.28 -1.23 -3.41
N GLY A 126 -31.24 -0.53 -3.89
CA GLY A 126 -30.01 -0.24 -3.12
C GLY A 126 -29.16 -1.46 -2.77
N ARG A 127 -29.41 -2.62 -3.40
CA ARG A 127 -28.65 -3.86 -3.18
C ARG A 127 -27.39 -3.87 -4.05
N LEU A 128 -26.24 -4.11 -3.42
CA LEU A 128 -24.96 -4.31 -4.11
C LEU A 128 -25.06 -5.50 -5.07
N ARG A 129 -24.67 -5.30 -6.33
CA ARG A 129 -24.49 -6.40 -7.28
C ARG A 129 -23.33 -7.28 -6.81
N PRO A 130 -23.41 -8.62 -6.95
CA PRO A 130 -22.25 -9.47 -6.70
C PRO A 130 -21.08 -9.06 -7.59
N ALA A 131 -19.86 -9.20 -7.07
CA ALA A 131 -18.65 -9.12 -7.88
C ALA A 131 -18.66 -10.22 -8.95
N VAL A 132 -17.85 -10.07 -9.99
CA VAL A 132 -17.76 -11.03 -11.10
C VAL A 132 -16.31 -11.43 -11.33
N GLU A 133 -16.01 -12.72 -11.45
CA GLU A 133 -14.67 -13.21 -11.80
C GLU A 133 -14.47 -13.14 -13.33
N LEU A 134 -13.45 -12.41 -13.81
CA LEU A 134 -13.22 -12.23 -15.25
C LEU A 134 -12.22 -13.23 -15.85
N SER A 135 -11.78 -14.24 -15.09
CA SER A 135 -10.77 -15.20 -15.53
C SER A 135 -11.23 -15.98 -16.78
N HIS A 136 -12.43 -16.55 -16.76
CA HIS A 136 -13.01 -17.28 -17.88
C HIS A 136 -13.41 -16.36 -19.04
N PHE A 137 -13.74 -15.09 -18.77
CA PHE A 137 -13.89 -14.07 -19.82
C PHE A 137 -12.60 -13.98 -20.66
N TRP A 138 -11.42 -13.95 -20.02
CA TRP A 138 -10.15 -13.86 -20.75
C TRP A 138 -9.78 -15.15 -21.48
N VAL A 139 -10.20 -16.33 -20.98
CA VAL A 139 -10.04 -17.60 -21.71
C VAL A 139 -10.90 -17.60 -22.97
N CYS A 140 -12.16 -17.17 -22.88
CA CYS A 140 -13.08 -17.06 -24.01
C CYS A 140 -12.63 -15.97 -25.00
N ALA A 141 -12.09 -14.85 -24.53
CA ALA A 141 -11.53 -13.79 -25.37
C ALA A 141 -10.32 -14.28 -26.18
N ASP A 142 -9.34 -14.92 -25.54
CA ASP A 142 -8.19 -15.50 -26.26
C ASP A 142 -8.67 -16.54 -27.28
N ARG A 143 -9.63 -17.39 -26.92
CA ARG A 143 -10.24 -18.34 -27.85
C ARG A 143 -10.92 -17.67 -29.05
N ALA A 144 -11.74 -16.65 -28.83
CA ALA A 144 -12.46 -15.94 -29.88
C ALA A 144 -11.50 -15.25 -30.85
N LEU A 145 -10.44 -14.65 -30.30
CA LEU A 145 -9.49 -13.80 -31.04
C LEU A 145 -8.33 -14.57 -31.69
N ASN A 146 -7.82 -15.63 -31.05
CA ASN A 146 -6.65 -16.39 -31.49
C ASN A 146 -6.97 -17.81 -32.01
N GLY A 147 -8.13 -18.38 -31.66
CA GLY A 147 -8.56 -19.70 -32.12
C GLY A 147 -8.07 -20.89 -31.26
N LEU A 148 -8.17 -22.10 -31.81
CA LEU A 148 -7.76 -23.37 -31.15
C LEU A 148 -6.56 -24.01 -31.81
N THR A 149 -5.76 -24.71 -31.02
CA THR A 149 -4.77 -25.64 -31.55
C THR A 149 -5.46 -26.91 -32.09
N ILE A 150 -4.68 -27.78 -32.74
CA ILE A 150 -5.14 -29.13 -33.14
C ILE A 150 -5.61 -29.94 -31.93
N HIS A 151 -4.97 -29.81 -30.76
CA HIS A 151 -5.41 -30.50 -29.55
C HIS A 151 -6.74 -29.94 -29.04
N GLY A 152 -6.92 -28.61 -29.11
CA GLY A 152 -8.20 -27.95 -28.87
C GLY A 152 -9.29 -28.52 -29.78
N ILE A 153 -9.06 -28.51 -31.09
CA ILE A 153 -10.01 -29.06 -32.09
C ILE A 153 -10.35 -30.53 -31.79
N ALA A 154 -9.36 -31.36 -31.49
CA ALA A 154 -9.58 -32.75 -31.14
C ALA A 154 -10.43 -32.92 -29.88
N LEU A 155 -10.16 -32.14 -28.82
CA LEU A 155 -10.95 -32.15 -27.60
C LEU A 155 -12.39 -31.68 -27.85
N GLY A 156 -12.57 -30.73 -28.77
CA GLY A 156 -13.87 -30.23 -29.22
C GLY A 156 -14.75 -31.27 -29.93
N THR A 157 -14.20 -32.42 -30.32
CA THR A 157 -15.00 -33.55 -30.82
C THR A 157 -15.66 -34.36 -29.70
N TYR A 158 -15.20 -34.23 -28.46
CA TYR A 158 -15.73 -34.95 -27.29
C TYR A 158 -16.71 -34.09 -26.49
N THR A 159 -16.40 -32.81 -26.32
CA THR A 159 -17.23 -31.86 -25.55
C THR A 159 -17.25 -30.50 -26.23
N ASP A 160 -18.30 -29.73 -25.98
CA ASP A 160 -18.32 -28.32 -26.34
C ASP A 160 -17.23 -27.59 -25.54
N LEU A 161 -16.29 -26.96 -26.25
CA LEU A 161 -15.14 -26.30 -25.63
C LEU A 161 -15.50 -24.98 -24.97
N TYR A 162 -16.56 -24.31 -25.43
CA TYR A 162 -16.98 -23.03 -24.85
C TYR A 162 -17.60 -23.27 -23.48
N GLY A 163 -18.48 -24.28 -23.39
CA GLY A 163 -18.95 -24.76 -22.10
C GLY A 163 -17.81 -25.25 -21.22
N LEU A 164 -16.85 -26.00 -21.77
CA LEU A 164 -15.70 -26.51 -21.01
C LEU A 164 -14.79 -25.38 -20.47
N PHE A 165 -14.68 -24.26 -21.17
CA PHE A 165 -13.88 -23.10 -20.76
C PHE A 165 -14.63 -22.14 -19.83
N SER A 166 -15.88 -22.44 -19.50
CA SER A 166 -16.74 -21.61 -18.65
C SER A 166 -17.64 -22.52 -17.80
N TRP A 167 -18.96 -22.28 -17.82
CA TRP A 167 -19.94 -22.83 -16.89
C TRP A 167 -19.99 -24.36 -16.82
N VAL A 168 -19.82 -25.08 -17.93
CA VAL A 168 -19.85 -26.55 -17.91
C VAL A 168 -18.57 -27.11 -17.31
N GLY A 169 -17.42 -26.50 -17.63
CA GLY A 169 -16.12 -26.82 -17.05
C GLY A 169 -16.12 -26.63 -15.53
N ASP A 170 -16.74 -25.56 -15.07
CA ASP A 170 -16.85 -25.24 -13.65
C ASP A 170 -17.77 -26.17 -12.89
N LEU A 171 -18.96 -26.47 -13.42
CA LEU A 171 -19.84 -27.49 -12.84
C LEU A 171 -19.18 -28.88 -12.86
N ALA A 172 -18.40 -29.20 -13.89
CA ALA A 172 -17.60 -30.42 -13.94
C ALA A 172 -16.49 -30.42 -12.89
N SER A 173 -15.82 -29.30 -12.66
CA SER A 173 -14.78 -29.13 -11.64
C SER A 173 -15.36 -29.31 -10.23
N TRP A 174 -16.59 -28.84 -10.02
CA TRP A 174 -17.32 -28.99 -8.76
C TRP A 174 -17.56 -30.48 -8.45
N TRP A 175 -18.07 -31.23 -9.43
CA TRP A 175 -18.25 -32.67 -9.32
C TRP A 175 -16.91 -33.41 -9.06
N ILE A 176 -15.84 -33.01 -9.74
CA ILE A 176 -14.49 -33.58 -9.53
C ILE A 176 -13.99 -33.32 -8.11
N GLY A 177 -14.06 -32.08 -7.63
CA GLY A 177 -13.59 -31.69 -6.29
C GLY A 177 -14.34 -32.41 -5.17
N TYR A 178 -15.62 -32.65 -5.39
CA TYR A 178 -16.44 -33.50 -4.53
C TYR A 178 -15.95 -34.96 -4.51
N ASN A 179 -15.71 -35.57 -5.68
CA ASN A 179 -15.20 -36.94 -5.75
C ASN A 179 -13.80 -37.07 -5.14
N GLU A 180 -12.96 -36.03 -5.22
CA GLU A 180 -11.69 -35.96 -4.49
C GLU A 180 -11.91 -36.01 -2.96
N ALA A 181 -12.83 -35.19 -2.44
CA ALA A 181 -13.16 -35.17 -1.01
C ALA A 181 -13.69 -36.53 -0.53
N ARG A 182 -14.55 -37.18 -1.34
CA ARG A 182 -15.02 -38.55 -1.09
C ARG A 182 -13.88 -39.53 -0.93
N ARG A 183 -12.96 -39.55 -1.89
CA ARG A 183 -11.84 -40.49 -1.91
C ARG A 183 -10.91 -40.29 -0.72
N GLU A 184 -10.67 -39.04 -0.31
CA GLU A 184 -9.90 -38.75 0.89
C GLU A 184 -10.63 -39.21 2.16
N ALA A 185 -11.95 -39.00 2.26
CA ALA A 185 -12.75 -39.49 3.38
C ALA A 185 -12.74 -41.03 3.46
N LYS A 186 -12.92 -41.71 2.32
CA LYS A 186 -12.81 -43.17 2.20
C LYS A 186 -11.44 -43.66 2.67
N LYS A 187 -10.38 -43.00 2.20
CA LYS A 187 -8.99 -43.32 2.57
C LYS A 187 -8.73 -43.12 4.07
N ALA A 188 -9.30 -42.08 4.67
CA ALA A 188 -9.16 -41.81 6.10
C ALA A 188 -9.93 -42.82 6.97
N ALA A 189 -11.09 -43.29 6.51
CA ALA A 189 -11.93 -44.25 7.23
C ALA A 189 -11.49 -45.72 7.07
N GLY A 190 -10.75 -46.06 6.01
CA GLY A 190 -10.25 -47.42 5.76
C GLY A 190 -11.37 -48.41 5.41
N ASP A 191 -11.22 -49.67 5.85
CA ASP A 191 -12.13 -50.78 5.49
C ASP A 191 -13.55 -50.64 6.07
N GLY A 192 -13.77 -49.73 7.02
CA GLY A 192 -15.08 -49.46 7.62
C GLY A 192 -15.89 -48.37 6.91
N TRP A 193 -15.42 -47.87 5.77
CA TRP A 193 -16.16 -46.86 5.00
C TRP A 193 -17.32 -47.49 4.23
N GLU A 194 -18.54 -47.16 4.64
CA GLU A 194 -19.74 -47.41 3.86
C GLU A 194 -20.13 -46.14 3.09
N GLU A 195 -20.38 -46.29 1.79
CA GLU A 195 -20.83 -45.19 0.96
C GLU A 195 -22.29 -44.86 1.32
N PRO A 196 -22.64 -43.59 1.65
CA PRO A 196 -24.00 -43.24 2.03
C PRO A 196 -24.96 -43.45 0.86
N THR A 197 -25.95 -44.34 0.99
CA THR A 197 -26.88 -44.73 -0.10
C THR A 197 -28.32 -44.24 0.07
N ASP A 198 -28.70 -43.65 1.21
CA ASP A 198 -30.08 -43.19 1.47
C ASP A 198 -30.23 -41.65 1.51
N PRO A 199 -31.42 -41.09 1.25
CA PRO A 199 -31.64 -39.64 1.21
C PRO A 199 -31.35 -38.90 2.54
N GLU A 200 -31.49 -39.56 3.69
CA GLU A 200 -31.18 -38.96 5.00
C GLU A 200 -29.66 -38.88 5.24
N SER A 201 -28.91 -39.78 4.61
CA SER A 201 -27.44 -39.87 4.64
C SER A 201 -26.73 -38.88 3.68
N LEU A 202 -27.48 -38.13 2.86
CA LEU A 202 -26.96 -37.14 1.91
C LEU A 202 -26.40 -35.86 2.55
N ALA A 203 -26.50 -35.68 3.87
CA ALA A 203 -25.96 -34.51 4.58
C ALA A 203 -24.44 -34.38 4.43
N VAL A 204 -23.70 -35.48 4.54
CA VAL A 204 -22.23 -35.51 4.40
C VAL A 204 -21.80 -35.28 2.94
N PRO A 205 -22.35 -36.00 1.94
CA PRO A 205 -22.18 -35.68 0.53
C PRO A 205 -22.44 -34.21 0.20
N THR A 206 -23.54 -33.66 0.71
CA THR A 206 -23.90 -32.26 0.51
C THR A 206 -22.83 -31.33 1.08
N ALA A 207 -22.35 -31.58 2.31
CA ALA A 207 -21.28 -30.78 2.90
C ALA A 207 -19.95 -30.84 2.12
N TRP A 208 -19.59 -32.01 1.56
CA TRP A 208 -18.41 -32.13 0.69
C TRP A 208 -18.59 -31.40 -0.63
N LEU A 209 -19.78 -31.54 -1.23
CA LEU A 209 -20.14 -30.82 -2.44
C LEU A 209 -20.07 -29.32 -2.15
N ASP A 210 -20.65 -28.86 -1.07
CA ASP A 210 -20.63 -27.47 -0.63
C ASP A 210 -19.22 -26.92 -0.37
N ALA A 211 -18.34 -27.74 0.23
CA ALA A 211 -16.94 -27.39 0.39
C ALA A 211 -16.21 -27.31 -0.97
N ALA A 212 -16.57 -28.18 -1.92
CA ALA A 212 -16.08 -28.11 -3.29
C ALA A 212 -16.69 -26.92 -4.06
N ALA A 213 -17.91 -26.48 -3.71
CA ALA A 213 -18.59 -25.31 -4.28
C ALA A 213 -17.86 -24.02 -3.94
N GLY A 214 -17.06 -24.00 -2.87
CA GLY A 214 -16.12 -22.91 -2.63
C GLY A 214 -15.10 -22.70 -3.76
N ARG A 215 -15.01 -23.63 -4.74
CA ARG A 215 -14.25 -23.49 -6.00
C ARG A 215 -15.08 -22.94 -7.17
N CYS A 216 -16.39 -22.75 -7.02
CA CYS A 216 -17.32 -22.22 -8.03
C CYS A 216 -18.31 -21.31 -7.29
N ALA A 217 -17.82 -20.15 -6.89
CA ALA A 217 -18.60 -19.16 -6.16
C ALA A 217 -19.55 -18.42 -7.11
N VAL A 218 -20.49 -17.64 -6.56
CA VAL A 218 -21.47 -16.93 -7.41
C VAL A 218 -20.78 -15.96 -8.39
N ASP A 219 -19.70 -15.29 -7.97
CA ASP A 219 -18.91 -14.38 -8.79
C ASP A 219 -18.24 -15.09 -9.96
N ASP A 220 -17.73 -16.29 -9.75
CA ASP A 220 -17.15 -17.17 -10.76
C ASP A 220 -18.20 -17.61 -11.80
N MET A 221 -19.32 -18.16 -11.32
CA MET A 221 -20.42 -18.59 -12.19
C MET A 221 -21.05 -17.43 -12.98
N LEU A 222 -21.15 -16.24 -12.38
CA LEU A 222 -21.59 -15.04 -13.09
C LEU A 222 -20.58 -14.65 -14.17
N GLY A 223 -19.28 -14.79 -13.90
CA GLY A 223 -18.19 -14.58 -14.84
C GLY A 223 -18.24 -15.51 -16.04
N ASP A 224 -18.51 -16.79 -15.79
CA ASP A 224 -18.73 -17.81 -16.81
C ASP A 224 -19.88 -17.47 -17.75
N MET A 225 -21.01 -17.07 -17.16
CA MET A 225 -22.18 -16.67 -17.93
C MET A 225 -21.87 -15.45 -18.80
N ASP A 226 -21.19 -14.46 -18.22
CA ASP A 226 -20.81 -13.23 -18.91
C ASP A 226 -19.79 -13.50 -20.03
N ALA A 227 -18.85 -14.45 -19.83
CA ALA A 227 -17.91 -14.89 -20.85
C ALA A 227 -18.64 -15.49 -22.08
N ILE A 228 -19.65 -16.33 -21.85
CA ILE A 228 -20.48 -16.90 -22.93
C ILE A 228 -21.31 -15.82 -23.63
N ILE A 229 -21.87 -14.88 -22.88
CA ILE A 229 -22.65 -13.77 -23.44
C ILE A 229 -21.80 -12.90 -24.36
N LEU A 230 -20.59 -12.54 -23.93
CA LEU A 230 -19.72 -11.57 -24.60
C LEU A 230 -18.90 -12.18 -25.73
N MET A 231 -18.77 -13.50 -25.79
CA MET A 231 -17.97 -14.18 -26.81
C MET A 231 -18.32 -13.80 -28.26
N PRO A 232 -19.59 -13.79 -28.71
CA PRO A 232 -19.91 -13.36 -30.07
C PRO A 232 -19.50 -11.91 -30.36
N GLU A 233 -19.51 -11.05 -29.33
CA GLU A 233 -19.10 -9.65 -29.45
C GLU A 233 -17.59 -9.56 -29.68
N MET A 234 -16.80 -10.42 -29.01
CA MET A 234 -15.35 -10.50 -29.17
C MET A 234 -14.93 -10.86 -30.61
N GLU A 235 -15.68 -11.74 -31.27
CA GLU A 235 -15.42 -12.14 -32.67
C GLU A 235 -15.67 -11.00 -33.68
N THR A 236 -16.40 -9.98 -33.26
CA THR A 236 -16.80 -8.83 -34.09
C THR A 236 -16.17 -7.50 -33.66
N LEU A 237 -15.19 -7.54 -32.74
CA LEU A 237 -14.52 -6.34 -32.26
C LEU A 237 -13.90 -5.57 -33.44
N ASP A 238 -14.10 -4.26 -33.43
CA ASP A 238 -13.45 -3.36 -34.37
C ASP A 238 -11.99 -3.16 -33.95
N PRO A 239 -11.02 -3.73 -34.69
CA PRO A 239 -9.60 -3.61 -34.34
C PRO A 239 -9.06 -2.19 -34.57
N THR A 240 -9.85 -1.27 -35.13
CA THR A 240 -9.45 0.13 -35.33
C THR A 240 -9.68 1.00 -34.09
N LEU A 241 -10.46 0.52 -33.12
CA LEU A 241 -10.62 1.19 -31.83
C LEU A 241 -9.35 1.02 -30.99
N PRO A 242 -9.00 2.02 -30.15
CA PRO A 242 -7.80 1.96 -29.33
C PRO A 242 -7.91 0.96 -28.18
N THR A 243 -9.11 0.76 -27.62
CA THR A 243 -9.36 -0.08 -26.43
C THR A 243 -10.66 -0.89 -26.54
N PRO A 244 -10.83 -1.72 -27.58
CA PRO A 244 -12.11 -2.39 -27.88
C PRO A 244 -12.56 -3.40 -26.80
N LEU A 245 -11.66 -4.10 -26.12
CA LEU A 245 -12.01 -5.01 -25.02
C LEU A 245 -12.48 -4.22 -23.79
N THR A 246 -11.78 -3.12 -23.48
CA THR A 246 -12.18 -2.20 -22.41
C THR A 246 -13.57 -1.62 -22.69
N ASP A 247 -13.80 -1.15 -23.92
CA ASP A 247 -15.08 -0.57 -24.32
C ASP A 247 -16.24 -1.58 -24.27
N LEU A 248 -15.97 -2.85 -24.62
CA LEU A 248 -16.94 -3.94 -24.51
C LEU A 248 -17.34 -4.17 -23.05
N LEU A 249 -16.37 -4.29 -22.14
CA LEU A 249 -16.62 -4.48 -20.71
C LEU A 249 -17.31 -3.28 -20.09
N ARG A 250 -16.89 -2.06 -20.44
CA ARG A 250 -17.52 -0.80 -20.01
C ARG A 250 -18.98 -0.73 -20.44
N ARG A 251 -19.29 -1.13 -21.67
CA ARG A 251 -20.68 -1.18 -22.18
C ARG A 251 -21.54 -2.22 -21.47
N TYR A 252 -20.96 -3.37 -21.10
CA TYR A 252 -21.70 -4.48 -20.52
C TYR A 252 -21.93 -4.33 -19.00
N TYR A 253 -20.93 -3.84 -18.27
CA TYR A 253 -20.96 -3.71 -16.81
C TYR A 253 -21.17 -2.29 -16.29
N GLY A 254 -20.89 -1.28 -17.11
CA GLY A 254 -20.98 0.12 -16.73
C GLY A 254 -22.42 0.53 -16.41
N PRO A 255 -22.63 1.77 -15.96
CA PRO A 255 -23.97 2.32 -15.78
C PRO A 255 -24.65 2.46 -17.16
N GLY A 256 -25.25 1.38 -17.65
CA GLY A 256 -26.20 1.45 -18.75
C GLY A 256 -27.51 2.05 -18.24
N THR A 257 -28.17 2.89 -19.03
CA THR A 257 -29.54 3.34 -18.78
C THR A 257 -30.44 2.11 -18.67
N PRO A 258 -30.90 1.68 -17.47
CA PRO A 258 -31.91 0.66 -17.41
C PRO A 258 -33.17 1.31 -17.97
N GLY A 259 -33.82 0.65 -18.90
CA GLY A 259 -35.13 1.05 -19.42
C GLY A 259 -36.26 1.04 -18.39
N THR A 260 -35.97 1.07 -17.08
CA THR A 260 -36.89 1.73 -16.15
C THR A 260 -36.81 3.22 -16.46
N GLY A 261 -37.64 3.66 -17.40
CA GLY A 261 -38.07 5.05 -17.37
C GLY A 261 -38.50 5.38 -15.93
N ALA A 262 -38.53 6.67 -15.59
CA ALA A 262 -39.13 7.11 -14.32
C ALA A 262 -40.60 6.63 -14.12
N ASP A 263 -41.16 5.92 -15.10
CA ASP A 263 -42.48 5.30 -15.18
C ASP A 263 -42.57 3.82 -14.73
N GLY A 264 -41.45 3.15 -14.41
CA GLY A 264 -41.46 1.76 -13.93
C GLY A 264 -41.60 0.68 -15.02
N THR A 265 -41.28 1.00 -16.28
CA THR A 265 -41.25 0.00 -17.37
C THR A 265 -40.11 -1.02 -17.17
N PRO A 266 -40.30 -2.33 -17.38
CA PRO A 266 -39.20 -3.30 -17.28
C PRO A 266 -38.08 -3.01 -18.29
N PRO A 267 -36.80 -3.24 -17.93
CA PRO A 267 -35.69 -3.08 -18.87
C PRO A 267 -35.86 -4.01 -20.09
N ASP A 268 -35.51 -3.51 -21.27
CA ASP A 268 -35.51 -4.33 -22.50
C ASP A 268 -34.48 -5.46 -22.36
N ARG A 269 -35.00 -6.69 -22.24
CA ARG A 269 -34.21 -7.91 -21.98
C ARG A 269 -33.26 -8.30 -23.12
N ARG A 270 -33.35 -7.62 -24.27
CA ARG A 270 -32.51 -7.86 -25.44
C ARG A 270 -31.23 -7.03 -25.43
N VAL A 271 -31.17 -5.98 -24.61
CA VAL A 271 -30.00 -5.11 -24.50
C VAL A 271 -28.84 -5.91 -23.91
N LEU A 272 -27.69 -5.86 -24.58
CA LEU A 272 -26.44 -6.45 -24.13
C LEU A 272 -25.93 -5.71 -22.89
N HIS A 273 -26.36 -6.17 -21.73
CA HIS A 273 -25.99 -5.60 -20.45
C HIS A 273 -26.08 -6.67 -19.37
N SER A 274 -25.25 -6.54 -18.33
CA SER A 274 -25.23 -7.46 -17.20
C SER A 274 -26.58 -7.58 -16.49
N ASP A 275 -27.49 -6.62 -16.71
CA ASP A 275 -28.89 -6.62 -16.26
C ASP A 275 -29.75 -7.74 -16.81
N ASN A 276 -29.43 -8.14 -18.02
CA ASN A 276 -30.19 -9.15 -18.72
C ASN A 276 -29.45 -10.48 -18.74
N ARG A 277 -28.40 -10.65 -17.92
CA ARG A 277 -27.45 -11.77 -18.02
C ARG A 277 -28.11 -13.14 -18.10
N PHE A 278 -29.14 -13.44 -17.30
CA PHE A 278 -29.78 -14.76 -17.33
C PHE A 278 -30.53 -14.98 -18.66
N HIS A 279 -31.21 -13.96 -19.17
CA HIS A 279 -31.88 -14.01 -20.46
C HIS A 279 -30.88 -14.14 -21.60
N LEU A 280 -29.81 -13.33 -21.57
CA LEU A 280 -28.74 -13.35 -22.57
C LEU A 280 -27.97 -14.67 -22.56
N PHE A 281 -27.61 -15.17 -21.37
CA PHE A 281 -26.85 -16.40 -21.19
C PHE A 281 -27.61 -17.61 -21.74
N VAL A 282 -28.85 -17.83 -21.32
CA VAL A 282 -29.61 -19.01 -21.77
C VAL A 282 -29.78 -18.98 -23.29
N ARG A 283 -30.07 -17.79 -23.86
CA ARG A 283 -30.19 -17.59 -25.30
C ARG A 283 -28.90 -17.86 -26.06
N ARG A 284 -27.74 -17.48 -25.50
CA ARG A 284 -26.42 -17.59 -26.13
C ARG A 284 -25.61 -18.79 -25.65
N SER A 285 -26.20 -19.66 -24.82
CA SER A 285 -25.48 -20.74 -24.15
C SER A 285 -24.86 -21.71 -25.15
N HIS A 286 -23.59 -22.04 -24.90
CA HIS A 286 -22.87 -23.10 -25.59
C HIS A 286 -22.26 -24.03 -24.54
N PRO A 287 -22.57 -25.35 -24.56
CA PRO A 287 -23.61 -26.00 -25.36
C PRO A 287 -25.02 -25.43 -25.08
N ALA A 288 -25.92 -25.56 -26.07
CA ALA A 288 -27.25 -24.97 -26.03
C ALA A 288 -28.11 -25.55 -24.91
N ILE A 289 -28.72 -24.67 -24.12
CA ILE A 289 -29.73 -25.01 -23.12
C ILE A 289 -31.11 -24.92 -23.80
N PRO A 290 -31.90 -26.01 -23.85
CA PRO A 290 -33.27 -26.00 -24.37
C PRO A 290 -34.14 -24.91 -23.72
N HIS A 291 -34.69 -24.02 -24.54
CA HIS A 291 -35.52 -22.91 -24.08
C HIS A 291 -36.49 -22.42 -25.16
N SER A 292 -37.52 -21.71 -24.71
CA SER A 292 -38.36 -20.85 -25.54
C SER A 292 -37.99 -19.38 -25.34
N TYR A 293 -38.12 -18.58 -26.41
CA TYR A 293 -37.77 -17.16 -26.44
C TYR A 293 -38.91 -16.34 -27.06
N ASP A 294 -39.31 -15.28 -26.37
CA ASP A 294 -40.29 -14.31 -26.85
C ASP A 294 -39.57 -13.07 -27.39
N GLU A 295 -39.55 -12.91 -28.72
CA GLU A 295 -38.94 -11.79 -29.44
C GLU A 295 -39.49 -10.41 -29.02
N THR A 296 -40.73 -10.36 -28.52
CA THR A 296 -41.40 -9.11 -28.16
C THR A 296 -40.91 -8.61 -26.81
N THR A 297 -40.84 -9.50 -25.82
CA THR A 297 -40.47 -9.17 -24.44
C THR A 297 -39.00 -9.42 -24.12
N GLY A 298 -38.28 -10.12 -24.99
CA GLY A 298 -36.94 -10.63 -24.73
C GLY A 298 -36.89 -11.71 -23.64
N THR A 299 -38.04 -12.27 -23.26
CA THR A 299 -38.14 -13.24 -22.17
C THR A 299 -37.70 -14.62 -22.62
N VAL A 300 -37.02 -15.34 -21.73
CA VAL A 300 -36.56 -16.71 -21.95
C VAL A 300 -37.22 -17.60 -20.90
N THR A 301 -37.74 -18.75 -21.33
CA THR A 301 -38.28 -19.79 -20.43
C THR A 301 -37.59 -21.11 -20.72
N LEU A 302 -37.03 -21.75 -19.68
CA LEU A 302 -36.38 -23.05 -19.84
C LEU A 302 -37.39 -24.14 -20.20
N ASP A 303 -37.03 -24.98 -21.17
CA ASP A 303 -37.85 -26.12 -21.54
C ASP A 303 -37.74 -27.24 -20.47
N PRO A 304 -38.73 -28.16 -20.39
CA PRO A 304 -38.66 -29.30 -19.47
C PRO A 304 -37.42 -30.19 -19.67
N GLN A 305 -36.81 -30.17 -20.85
CA GLN A 305 -35.61 -30.95 -21.18
C GLN A 305 -34.29 -30.24 -20.80
N ALA A 306 -34.34 -28.98 -20.36
CA ALA A 306 -33.14 -28.19 -20.08
C ALA A 306 -32.21 -28.86 -19.06
N GLU A 307 -32.79 -29.40 -17.99
CA GLU A 307 -32.05 -30.07 -16.91
C GLU A 307 -31.27 -31.29 -17.43
N SER A 308 -31.91 -32.15 -18.23
CA SER A 308 -31.25 -33.31 -18.84
C SER A 308 -30.17 -32.94 -19.85
N ALA A 309 -30.37 -31.86 -20.63
CA ALA A 309 -29.37 -31.36 -21.57
C ALA A 309 -28.14 -30.77 -20.85
N ILE A 310 -28.36 -30.05 -19.74
CA ILE A 310 -27.30 -29.57 -18.85
C ILE A 310 -26.52 -30.76 -18.27
N ALA A 311 -27.20 -31.77 -17.73
CA ALA A 311 -26.55 -32.97 -17.20
C ALA A 311 -25.66 -33.68 -18.24
N ALA A 312 -26.16 -33.85 -19.47
CA ALA A 312 -25.39 -34.45 -20.55
C ALA A 312 -24.11 -33.64 -20.87
N SER A 313 -24.24 -32.31 -20.86
CA SER A 313 -23.12 -31.39 -21.11
C SER A 313 -22.07 -31.47 -20.01
N VAL A 314 -22.48 -31.39 -18.74
CA VAL A 314 -21.57 -31.48 -17.57
C VAL A 314 -20.88 -32.83 -17.54
N ARG A 315 -21.59 -33.93 -17.82
CA ARG A 315 -20.99 -35.27 -17.89
C ARG A 315 -19.95 -35.38 -19.01
N SER A 316 -20.20 -34.77 -20.16
CA SER A 316 -19.23 -34.72 -21.25
C SER A 316 -17.97 -33.96 -20.86
N ALA A 317 -18.13 -32.78 -20.23
CA ALA A 317 -17.00 -31.99 -19.73
C ALA A 317 -16.19 -32.73 -18.68
N VAL A 318 -16.84 -33.39 -17.70
CA VAL A 318 -16.16 -34.24 -16.73
C VAL A 318 -15.34 -35.32 -17.43
N SER A 319 -15.92 -36.00 -18.43
CA SER A 319 -15.23 -37.05 -19.20
C SER A 319 -14.01 -36.51 -19.96
N ALA A 320 -14.14 -35.33 -20.58
CA ALA A 320 -13.07 -34.64 -21.28
C ALA A 320 -11.93 -34.23 -20.33
N MET A 321 -12.25 -33.71 -19.14
CA MET A 321 -11.27 -33.36 -18.10
C MET A 321 -10.59 -34.60 -17.50
N MET A 322 -11.30 -35.74 -17.40
CA MET A 322 -10.71 -37.00 -16.96
C MET A 322 -9.72 -37.55 -17.99
N TRP A 323 -10.06 -37.47 -19.28
CA TRP A 323 -9.20 -37.91 -20.38
C TRP A 323 -7.87 -37.16 -20.40
N SER A 324 -7.89 -35.85 -20.12
CA SER A 324 -6.67 -35.04 -20.05
C SER A 324 -5.81 -35.29 -18.80
N LYS A 325 -6.39 -35.80 -17.69
CA LYS A 325 -5.72 -35.91 -16.36
C LYS A 325 -5.38 -37.32 -15.86
N PHE A 326 -5.69 -38.41 -16.58
CA PHE A 326 -5.30 -39.81 -16.27
C PHE A 326 -5.61 -40.36 -14.85
N LYS A 327 -6.44 -39.72 -14.01
CA LYS A 327 -6.49 -40.04 -12.55
C LYS A 327 -7.85 -40.34 -11.93
N ILE A 328 -8.93 -40.37 -12.71
CA ILE A 328 -10.26 -40.78 -12.20
C ILE A 328 -10.75 -41.94 -13.06
N PRO A 329 -10.99 -43.15 -12.50
CA PRO A 329 -11.61 -44.24 -13.24
C PRO A 329 -13.02 -43.82 -13.67
N SER A 330 -13.39 -44.10 -14.92
CA SER A 330 -14.74 -43.83 -15.46
C SER A 330 -15.86 -44.44 -14.60
N SER A 331 -15.55 -45.51 -13.86
CA SER A 331 -16.48 -46.16 -12.93
C SER A 331 -17.00 -45.25 -11.81
N ASP A 332 -16.31 -44.16 -11.47
CA ASP A 332 -16.79 -43.23 -10.46
C ASP A 332 -17.92 -42.34 -10.99
N LEU A 333 -17.83 -41.91 -12.25
CA LEU A 333 -18.84 -41.08 -12.90
C LEU A 333 -20.15 -41.85 -13.11
N ASP A 334 -20.03 -43.14 -13.43
CA ASP A 334 -21.15 -44.04 -13.70
C ASP A 334 -21.68 -44.75 -12.45
N SER A 335 -21.08 -44.50 -11.28
CA SER A 335 -21.59 -45.04 -10.01
C SER A 335 -22.91 -44.38 -9.62
N GLU A 336 -23.77 -45.09 -8.88
CA GLU A 336 -25.05 -44.55 -8.37
C GLU A 336 -24.86 -43.19 -7.68
N TRP A 337 -23.76 -43.05 -6.95
CA TRP A 337 -23.41 -41.83 -6.22
C TRP A 337 -22.88 -40.72 -7.12
N GLY A 338 -22.05 -41.07 -8.11
CA GLY A 338 -21.59 -40.14 -9.15
C GLY A 338 -22.77 -39.52 -9.91
N LEU A 339 -23.77 -40.34 -10.24
CA LEU A 339 -25.01 -39.93 -10.89
C LEU A 339 -25.87 -39.05 -9.97
N ALA A 340 -26.14 -39.48 -8.74
CA ALA A 340 -26.94 -38.70 -7.78
C ALA A 340 -26.36 -37.29 -7.53
N MET A 341 -25.05 -37.15 -7.64
CA MET A 341 -24.35 -35.89 -7.39
C MET A 341 -24.25 -35.03 -8.63
N MET A 342 -24.16 -35.66 -9.81
CA MET A 342 -24.41 -34.98 -11.06
C MET A 342 -25.81 -34.38 -11.05
N ASP A 343 -26.83 -35.16 -10.67
CA ASP A 343 -28.22 -34.68 -10.56
C ASP A 343 -28.33 -33.51 -9.58
N LEU A 344 -27.65 -33.57 -8.43
CA LEU A 344 -27.68 -32.48 -7.45
C LEU A 344 -27.02 -31.20 -7.98
N VAL A 345 -25.86 -31.28 -8.64
CA VAL A 345 -25.18 -30.13 -9.25
C VAL A 345 -26.07 -29.50 -10.33
N VAL A 346 -26.62 -30.33 -11.21
CA VAL A 346 -27.48 -29.91 -12.33
C VAL A 346 -28.79 -29.30 -11.85
N ALA A 347 -29.45 -29.91 -10.86
CA ALA A 347 -30.69 -29.41 -10.28
C ALA A 347 -30.48 -28.05 -9.61
N ARG A 348 -29.35 -27.87 -8.90
CA ARG A 348 -28.98 -26.57 -8.32
C ARG A 348 -28.80 -25.52 -9.41
N PHE A 349 -28.04 -25.82 -10.46
CA PHE A 349 -27.76 -24.83 -11.52
C PHE A 349 -29.02 -24.49 -12.31
N THR A 350 -29.85 -25.48 -12.61
CA THR A 350 -31.14 -25.26 -13.27
C THR A 350 -32.06 -24.39 -12.42
N ARG A 351 -32.08 -24.59 -11.09
CA ARG A 351 -32.83 -23.71 -10.18
C ARG A 351 -32.29 -22.29 -10.18
N PHE A 352 -30.97 -22.11 -10.16
CA PHE A 352 -30.34 -20.80 -10.25
C PHE A 352 -30.75 -20.04 -11.52
N LEU A 353 -30.76 -20.72 -12.67
CA LEU A 353 -31.25 -20.14 -13.91
C LEU A 353 -32.75 -19.77 -13.83
N ARG A 354 -33.60 -20.65 -13.28
CA ARG A 354 -35.04 -20.37 -13.11
C ARG A 354 -35.28 -19.15 -12.21
N ASP A 355 -34.59 -19.07 -11.08
CA ASP A 355 -34.70 -17.96 -10.13
C ASP A 355 -34.26 -16.63 -10.79
N GLY A 356 -33.15 -16.65 -11.54
CA GLY A 356 -32.66 -15.50 -12.30
C GLY A 356 -33.62 -15.03 -13.38
N LEU A 357 -34.16 -15.96 -14.18
CA LEU A 357 -35.13 -15.67 -15.25
C LEU A 357 -36.49 -15.17 -14.73
N ALA A 358 -36.93 -15.64 -13.55
CA ALA A 358 -38.18 -15.22 -12.94
C ALA A 358 -38.14 -13.76 -12.43
N SER A 359 -36.94 -13.23 -12.23
CA SER A 359 -36.72 -11.84 -11.84
C SER A 359 -36.54 -10.91 -13.05
N HIS A 360 -36.24 -9.64 -12.81
CA HIS A 360 -35.77 -8.73 -13.86
C HIS A 360 -34.31 -9.03 -14.30
N GLY A 361 -33.96 -10.31 -14.44
CA GLY A 361 -32.62 -10.74 -14.88
C GLY A 361 -31.51 -10.60 -13.83
N TRP A 362 -31.84 -10.32 -12.57
CA TRP A 362 -30.86 -9.95 -11.54
C TRP A 362 -30.89 -10.72 -10.23
N HIS A 363 -31.89 -11.56 -10.01
CA HIS A 363 -32.01 -12.27 -8.75
C HIS A 363 -31.22 -13.58 -8.80
N ILE A 364 -30.11 -13.66 -8.08
CA ILE A 364 -29.28 -14.88 -7.98
C ILE A 364 -29.96 -16.02 -7.19
N GLY A 365 -31.17 -15.81 -6.70
CA GLY A 365 -31.95 -16.86 -6.03
C GLY A 365 -31.29 -17.32 -4.74
N SER A 366 -31.34 -18.64 -4.53
CA SER A 366 -30.67 -19.33 -3.42
C SER A 366 -29.29 -19.88 -3.77
N TRP A 367 -28.69 -19.45 -4.90
CA TRP A 367 -27.35 -19.90 -5.27
C TRP A 367 -26.35 -19.52 -4.17
N ARG A 368 -25.35 -20.38 -3.97
CA ARG A 368 -24.37 -20.17 -2.91
C ARG A 368 -23.53 -18.96 -3.24
N VAL A 369 -23.85 -17.86 -2.57
CA VAL A 369 -22.88 -16.79 -2.37
C VAL A 369 -21.85 -17.39 -1.43
N ASN A 370 -20.61 -17.60 -1.92
CA ASN A 370 -19.52 -17.94 -1.02
C ASN A 370 -19.47 -16.79 -0.01
N PRO A 371 -19.71 -17.03 1.29
CA PRO A 371 -19.78 -15.93 2.23
C PRO A 371 -18.41 -15.26 2.20
N GLN A 372 -18.36 -14.06 1.61
CA GLN A 372 -17.21 -13.19 1.69
C GLN A 372 -16.80 -13.14 3.17
N ALA A 373 -15.49 -13.20 3.45
CA ALA A 373 -15.00 -13.23 4.82
C ALA A 373 -15.54 -12.06 5.67
N ILE A 374 -15.86 -10.94 5.01
CA ILE A 374 -16.51 -9.77 5.61
C ILE A 374 -17.88 -10.06 6.23
N HIS A 375 -18.62 -11.07 5.76
CA HIS A 375 -19.88 -11.50 6.39
C HIS A 375 -19.68 -12.12 7.78
N GLY A 376 -18.49 -12.64 8.07
CA GLY A 376 -18.09 -12.99 9.44
C GLY A 376 -18.08 -11.80 10.39
N TYR A 377 -18.09 -10.58 9.84
CA TYR A 377 -18.12 -9.31 10.55
C TYR A 377 -19.39 -8.49 10.19
N GLY A 378 -20.49 -9.18 9.85
CA GLY A 378 -21.77 -8.53 9.56
C GLY A 378 -21.94 -8.00 8.14
N GLY A 379 -20.94 -8.18 7.26
CA GLY A 379 -21.03 -7.86 5.82
C GLY A 379 -20.70 -6.41 5.45
N GLU A 380 -20.47 -5.56 6.43
CA GLU A 380 -20.19 -4.13 6.24
C GLU A 380 -18.70 -3.84 6.32
N MET A 381 -18.25 -2.81 5.60
CA MET A 381 -16.86 -2.33 5.69
C MET A 381 -16.64 -1.58 7.01
N LEU A 382 -16.10 -2.28 8.01
CA LEU A 382 -15.89 -1.68 9.33
C LEU A 382 -14.82 -0.59 9.29
N ARG A 383 -15.10 0.52 9.96
CA ARG A 383 -14.26 1.73 9.94
C ARG A 383 -14.33 2.50 11.23
N ILE A 384 -13.40 3.46 11.38
CA ILE A 384 -13.36 4.34 12.55
C ILE A 384 -14.74 4.95 12.83
N GLY A 385 -15.22 4.80 14.07
CA GLY A 385 -16.54 5.26 14.52
C GLY A 385 -17.60 4.17 14.59
N ASP A 386 -17.39 3.00 13.98
CA ASP A 386 -18.30 1.85 14.15
C ASP A 386 -18.27 1.32 15.58
N ASN A 387 -19.41 0.81 16.05
CA ASN A 387 -19.60 0.42 17.45
C ASN A 387 -20.69 -0.65 17.59
N ASP A 388 -20.32 -1.79 18.16
CA ASP A 388 -21.22 -2.92 18.39
C ASP A 388 -22.41 -2.54 19.28
N ALA A 389 -22.18 -1.75 20.33
CA ALA A 389 -23.21 -1.33 21.29
C ALA A 389 -24.19 -0.30 20.72
N GLU A 390 -23.74 0.49 19.73
CA GLU A 390 -24.61 1.43 19.01
C GLU A 390 -25.26 0.78 17.79
N HIS A 391 -24.95 -0.48 17.46
CA HIS A 391 -25.34 -1.11 16.20
C HIS A 391 -24.91 -0.28 14.97
N ARG A 392 -23.77 0.39 15.05
CA ARG A 392 -23.21 1.21 13.97
C ARG A 392 -22.16 0.41 13.21
N TYR A 393 -22.41 0.13 11.95
CA TYR A 393 -21.53 -0.66 11.09
C TYR A 393 -21.44 -0.03 9.70
N GLY A 394 -20.25 0.04 9.12
CA GLY A 394 -20.07 0.69 7.83
C GLY A 394 -20.46 2.17 7.89
N GLY A 395 -20.28 2.83 9.04
CA GLY A 395 -20.68 4.22 9.31
C GLY A 395 -22.20 4.47 9.38
N VAL A 396 -23.03 3.43 9.21
CA VAL A 396 -24.49 3.53 9.23
C VAL A 396 -25.02 3.01 10.56
N LEU A 397 -25.98 3.71 11.15
CA LEU A 397 -26.72 3.23 12.31
C LEU A 397 -27.77 2.22 11.84
N HIS A 398 -27.64 0.97 12.27
CA HIS A 398 -28.64 -0.05 12.02
C HIS A 398 -29.68 0.00 13.15
N GLY A 399 -30.97 -0.08 12.81
CA GLY A 399 -32.08 -0.02 13.78
C GLY A 399 -32.15 -1.26 14.69
N ASP A 400 -33.36 -1.72 15.03
CA ASP A 400 -33.59 -2.92 15.86
C ASP A 400 -33.13 -4.23 15.15
N VAL A 401 -31.83 -4.37 14.96
CA VAL A 401 -31.15 -5.58 14.47
C VAL A 401 -30.65 -6.34 15.69
N PRO A 402 -30.71 -7.69 15.71
CA PRO A 402 -30.13 -8.48 16.79
C PRO A 402 -28.69 -8.03 17.11
N PRO A 403 -28.27 -8.05 18.39
CA PRO A 403 -26.91 -7.72 18.78
C PRO A 403 -25.89 -8.46 17.92
N ARG A 404 -24.92 -7.72 17.37
CA ARG A 404 -23.76 -8.25 16.64
C ARG A 404 -22.49 -7.84 17.38
N THR A 405 -21.43 -8.61 17.20
CA THR A 405 -20.11 -8.39 17.82
C THR A 405 -19.04 -8.14 16.75
N ALA A 406 -19.42 -7.58 15.60
CA ALA A 406 -18.57 -7.50 14.42
C ALA A 406 -17.24 -6.80 14.69
N VAL A 407 -17.26 -5.69 15.44
CA VAL A 407 -16.04 -4.94 15.79
C VAL A 407 -15.22 -5.70 16.82
N ARG A 408 -15.85 -6.28 17.84
CA ARG A 408 -15.18 -7.13 18.82
C ARG A 408 -14.50 -8.34 18.17
N ASP A 409 -15.20 -9.04 17.29
CA ASP A 409 -14.68 -10.22 16.58
C ASP A 409 -13.47 -9.82 15.73
N LEU A 410 -13.49 -8.64 15.09
CA LEU A 410 -12.33 -8.10 14.39
C LEU A 410 -11.14 -7.85 15.34
N GLN A 411 -11.36 -7.21 16.48
CA GLN A 411 -10.32 -6.94 17.47
C GLN A 411 -9.68 -8.23 18.00
N GLU A 412 -10.50 -9.22 18.33
CA GLU A 412 -10.04 -10.54 18.78
C GLU A 412 -9.23 -11.26 17.69
N HIS A 413 -9.70 -11.20 16.44
CA HIS A 413 -9.00 -11.79 15.30
C HIS A 413 -7.65 -11.13 15.01
N LEU A 414 -7.56 -9.79 15.07
CA LEU A 414 -6.30 -9.06 14.93
C LEU A 414 -5.32 -9.42 16.05
N ALA A 415 -5.78 -9.45 17.30
CA ALA A 415 -4.97 -9.91 18.43
C ALA A 415 -4.51 -11.36 18.23
N ALA A 416 -5.40 -12.22 17.71
CA ALA A 416 -5.12 -13.61 17.41
C ALA A 416 -4.13 -13.82 16.25
N VAL A 417 -3.81 -12.81 15.44
CA VAL A 417 -2.70 -12.84 14.47
C VAL A 417 -1.52 -11.95 14.88
N GLY A 418 -1.57 -11.34 16.06
CA GLY A 418 -0.46 -10.60 16.66
C GLY A 418 -0.46 -9.09 16.40
N PHE A 419 -1.61 -8.51 16.04
CA PHE A 419 -1.81 -7.06 15.91
C PHE A 419 -2.69 -6.58 17.06
N SER A 420 -2.11 -5.81 18.00
CA SER A 420 -2.83 -5.38 19.20
C SER A 420 -3.79 -4.22 18.91
N THR A 421 -5.03 -4.31 19.36
CA THR A 421 -6.02 -3.22 19.30
C THR A 421 -6.29 -2.60 20.66
N ALA A 422 -6.18 -3.38 21.74
CA ALA A 422 -6.29 -3.01 23.15
C ALA A 422 -6.14 -4.31 23.97
N PRO A 423 -5.87 -4.24 25.29
CA PRO A 423 -5.89 -5.42 26.16
C PRO A 423 -7.24 -6.15 26.14
N ASP A 424 -8.34 -5.38 26.09
CA ASP A 424 -9.71 -5.89 26.09
C ASP A 424 -10.50 -5.38 24.86
N PRO A 425 -11.10 -6.27 24.04
CA PRO A 425 -11.95 -5.90 22.90
C PRO A 425 -13.20 -5.11 23.32
N SER A 426 -13.19 -3.80 23.08
CA SER A 426 -14.27 -2.90 23.47
C SER A 426 -15.53 -3.03 22.59
N GLY A 427 -15.41 -3.61 21.39
CA GLY A 427 -16.48 -3.54 20.38
C GLY A 427 -16.64 -2.13 19.76
N SER A 428 -15.73 -1.21 20.05
CA SER A 428 -15.67 0.12 19.43
C SER A 428 -14.49 0.21 18.47
N PHE A 429 -14.76 0.61 17.23
CA PHE A 429 -13.76 0.74 16.19
C PHE A 429 -13.09 2.11 16.34
N GLY A 430 -12.11 2.13 17.24
CA GLY A 430 -11.28 3.28 17.49
C GLY A 430 -10.02 3.33 16.62
N PRO A 431 -9.17 4.34 16.87
CA PRO A 431 -7.88 4.54 16.21
C PRO A 431 -6.90 3.38 16.39
N GLN A 432 -6.96 2.71 17.55
CA GLN A 432 -6.09 1.56 17.81
C GLN A 432 -6.47 0.38 16.90
N THR A 433 -7.77 0.12 16.72
CA THR A 433 -8.27 -0.86 15.73
C THR A 433 -7.83 -0.49 14.31
N ALA A 434 -7.96 0.79 13.93
CA ALA A 434 -7.53 1.26 12.61
C ALA A 434 -6.01 1.11 12.40
N SER A 435 -5.21 1.42 13.42
CA SER A 435 -3.75 1.27 13.41
C SER A 435 -3.35 -0.19 13.26
N ALA A 436 -3.95 -1.09 14.05
CA ALA A 436 -3.73 -2.53 13.95
C ALA A 436 -4.08 -3.06 12.56
N LEU A 437 -5.16 -2.57 11.96
CA LEU A 437 -5.55 -2.91 10.59
C LEU A 437 -4.54 -2.41 9.55
N ARG A 438 -4.05 -1.17 9.64
CA ARG A 438 -3.00 -0.68 8.74
C ARG A 438 -1.75 -1.56 8.82
N GLU A 439 -1.36 -1.93 10.03
CA GLU A 439 -0.20 -2.78 10.29
C GLU A 439 -0.40 -4.20 9.76
N PHE A 440 -1.60 -4.74 9.92
CA PHE A 440 -2.00 -6.00 9.30
C PHE A 440 -1.95 -5.92 7.78
N GLN A 441 -2.56 -4.90 7.18
CA GLN A 441 -2.55 -4.65 5.74
C GLN A 441 -1.11 -4.56 5.20
N ILE A 442 -0.23 -3.80 5.86
CA ILE A 442 1.19 -3.68 5.52
C ILE A 442 1.89 -5.05 5.56
N SER A 443 1.70 -5.80 6.65
CA SER A 443 2.32 -7.11 6.82
C SER A 443 1.80 -8.15 5.84
N ALA A 444 0.51 -8.05 5.49
CA ALA A 444 -0.17 -8.94 4.57
C ALA A 444 0.21 -8.70 3.10
N ARG A 445 0.83 -7.56 2.75
CA ARG A 445 1.37 -7.32 1.40
C ARG A 445 2.64 -8.13 1.09
N LEU A 446 3.31 -8.66 2.12
CA LEU A 446 4.62 -9.28 1.97
C LEU A 446 4.55 -10.64 1.24
N ALA A 447 5.57 -10.92 0.43
CA ALA A 447 5.70 -12.21 -0.29
C ALA A 447 5.95 -13.40 0.63
N GLN A 448 6.45 -13.15 1.84
CA GLN A 448 6.68 -14.14 2.87
C GLN A 448 5.88 -13.80 4.12
N VAL A 449 5.46 -14.84 4.82
CA VAL A 449 4.74 -14.76 6.09
C VAL A 449 5.50 -15.50 7.18
N TYR A 450 5.33 -15.03 8.41
CA TYR A 450 5.89 -15.67 9.59
C TYR A 450 4.85 -16.62 10.19
N THR A 451 5.18 -17.90 10.31
CA THR A 451 4.31 -18.91 10.90
C THR A 451 4.89 -19.40 12.22
N VAL A 452 4.01 -19.65 13.19
CA VAL A 452 4.39 -20.16 14.52
C VAL A 452 3.67 -21.48 14.77
N TRP A 453 4.41 -22.49 15.24
CA TRP A 453 3.83 -23.75 15.72
C TRP A 453 3.48 -23.61 17.19
N ARG A 454 2.33 -24.15 17.59
CA ARG A 454 1.98 -24.27 19.01
C ARG A 454 1.81 -25.73 19.41
N ASP A 455 2.22 -26.06 20.64
CA ASP A 455 1.89 -27.35 21.25
C ASP A 455 0.40 -27.43 21.62
N GLN A 456 -0.03 -28.57 22.17
CA GLN A 456 -1.41 -28.76 22.62
C GLN A 456 -1.83 -27.81 23.75
N ALA A 457 -0.87 -27.27 24.51
CA ALA A 457 -1.11 -26.27 25.56
C ALA A 457 -1.10 -24.84 25.00
N GLY A 458 -0.87 -24.66 23.69
CA GLY A 458 -0.83 -23.36 23.04
C GLY A 458 0.52 -22.66 23.13
N ASN A 459 1.58 -23.27 23.65
CA ASN A 459 2.90 -22.65 23.74
C ASN A 459 3.60 -22.67 22.38
N PRO A 460 4.31 -21.59 21.99
CA PRO A 460 5.10 -21.59 20.76
C PRO A 460 6.26 -22.61 20.88
N VAL A 461 6.28 -23.60 19.98
CA VAL A 461 7.34 -24.63 19.92
C VAL A 461 8.31 -24.43 18.76
N GLY A 462 8.03 -23.47 17.89
CA GLY A 462 8.99 -22.94 16.91
C GLY A 462 8.33 -22.01 15.90
N HIS A 463 9.08 -21.62 14.87
CA HIS A 463 8.61 -20.77 13.79
C HIS A 463 9.23 -21.08 12.41
N ALA A 464 8.57 -20.66 11.34
CA ALA A 464 9.10 -20.69 9.98
C ALA A 464 8.84 -19.39 9.22
N ARG A 465 9.65 -19.17 8.17
CA ARG A 465 9.34 -18.25 7.09
C ARG A 465 8.74 -19.06 5.96
N GLU A 466 7.52 -18.72 5.59
CA GLU A 466 6.81 -19.41 4.54
C GLU A 466 6.41 -18.41 3.46
N ARG A 467 6.11 -18.92 2.27
CA ARG A 467 5.59 -18.05 1.22
C ARG A 467 4.14 -17.72 1.52
N ALA A 468 3.76 -16.46 1.30
CA ALA A 468 2.38 -16.04 1.47
C ALA A 468 1.46 -16.87 0.57
N ILE A 469 0.43 -17.49 1.16
CA ILE A 469 -0.65 -18.17 0.43
C ILE A 469 -1.72 -17.18 -0.02
N ARG A 470 -1.70 -15.95 0.48
CA ARG A 470 -2.56 -14.86 0.06
C ARG A 470 -1.93 -13.54 0.48
N ARG A 471 -1.87 -12.59 -0.45
CA ARG A 471 -1.37 -11.24 -0.17
C ARG A 471 -2.50 -10.23 -0.20
N TYR A 472 -2.39 -9.24 0.67
CA TYR A 472 -3.16 -8.02 0.56
C TYR A 472 -2.58 -7.18 -0.58
N GLN A 473 -3.43 -6.58 -1.41
CA GLN A 473 -3.00 -5.72 -2.53
C GLN A 473 -3.76 -4.39 -2.57
N GLY A 474 -4.90 -4.30 -1.87
CA GLY A 474 -5.65 -3.05 -1.71
C GLY A 474 -4.89 -1.98 -0.91
N LEU A 475 -5.49 -0.80 -0.79
CA LEU A 475 -4.89 0.39 -0.16
C LEU A 475 -4.71 0.25 1.36
N ILE A 476 -3.61 0.78 1.91
CA ILE A 476 -3.41 0.83 3.37
C ILE A 476 -4.32 1.92 3.96
N ASN A 477 -5.53 1.56 4.36
CA ASN A 477 -6.58 2.50 4.78
C ASN A 477 -7.05 2.29 6.23
N GLY A 478 -6.61 1.23 6.90
CA GLY A 478 -7.04 0.94 8.28
C GLY A 478 -8.53 0.62 8.43
N CYS A 479 -9.21 0.25 7.35
CA CYS A 479 -10.59 -0.19 7.33
C CYS A 479 -10.67 -1.70 7.07
N LEU A 480 -11.70 -2.37 7.57
CA LEU A 480 -11.97 -3.76 7.25
C LEU A 480 -12.70 -3.84 5.90
N THR A 481 -11.95 -3.78 4.81
CA THR A 481 -12.47 -4.05 3.46
C THR A 481 -12.71 -5.54 3.23
N PRO A 482 -13.48 -5.95 2.19
CA PRO A 482 -13.64 -7.37 1.85
C PRO A 482 -12.30 -8.10 1.68
N ASP A 483 -11.33 -7.46 1.03
CA ASP A 483 -9.98 -8.01 0.83
C ASP A 483 -9.25 -8.19 2.15
N THR A 484 -9.35 -7.19 3.03
CA THR A 484 -8.72 -7.23 4.36
C THR A 484 -9.26 -8.38 5.19
N ALA A 485 -10.60 -8.52 5.24
CA ALA A 485 -11.27 -9.61 5.94
C ALA A 485 -10.86 -10.97 5.36
N THR A 486 -10.71 -11.04 4.05
CA THR A 486 -10.37 -12.27 3.34
C THR A 486 -8.94 -12.74 3.62
N VAL A 487 -7.97 -11.82 3.64
CA VAL A 487 -6.59 -12.16 4.01
C VAL A 487 -6.49 -12.48 5.51
N LEU A 488 -7.25 -11.78 6.36
CA LEU A 488 -7.30 -12.05 7.80
C LEU A 488 -7.83 -13.46 8.09
N ALA A 489 -8.92 -13.85 7.43
CA ALA A 489 -9.46 -15.22 7.51
C ALA A 489 -8.43 -16.28 7.09
N ALA A 490 -7.64 -16.00 6.04
CA ALA A 490 -6.57 -16.88 5.61
C ALA A 490 -5.46 -17.03 6.66
N TRP A 491 -5.10 -15.95 7.37
CA TRP A 491 -4.09 -15.99 8.44
C TRP A 491 -4.58 -16.69 9.71
N LEU A 492 -5.88 -16.62 10.00
CA LEU A 492 -6.52 -17.32 11.11
C LEU A 492 -6.65 -18.83 10.87
N THR A 493 -6.79 -19.23 9.60
CA THR A 493 -6.97 -20.63 9.21
C THR A 493 -5.65 -21.40 9.39
N PRO A 494 -5.63 -22.50 10.17
CA PRO A 494 -4.44 -23.34 10.30
C PRO A 494 -4.02 -23.94 8.96
N VAL A 495 -2.71 -24.03 8.72
CA VAL A 495 -2.19 -24.73 7.55
C VAL A 495 -2.56 -26.21 7.64
N ARG A 496 -3.31 -26.75 6.65
CA ARG A 496 -3.90 -28.10 6.69
C ARG A 496 -2.93 -29.17 7.23
N GLY A 497 -3.37 -29.87 8.28
CA GLY A 497 -2.63 -30.99 8.88
C GLY A 497 -1.66 -30.60 9.98
N GLU A 498 -1.44 -29.29 10.25
CA GLU A 498 -0.48 -28.83 11.24
C GLU A 498 -1.03 -27.68 12.08
N ALA A 499 -0.66 -27.62 13.37
CA ALA A 499 -1.03 -26.55 14.31
C ALA A 499 -0.23 -25.25 14.05
N ARG A 500 -0.02 -24.90 12.77
CA ARG A 500 0.68 -23.71 12.31
C ARG A 500 -0.30 -22.57 12.08
N ARG A 501 0.04 -21.38 12.55
CA ARG A 501 -0.72 -20.15 12.26
C ARG A 501 0.20 -19.01 11.84
N THR A 502 -0.27 -18.21 10.90
CA THR A 502 0.41 -16.99 10.48
C THR A 502 0.32 -15.93 11.56
N ARG A 503 1.40 -15.16 11.74
CA ARG A 503 1.50 -14.10 12.76
C ARG A 503 2.21 -12.88 12.19
N ASN A 504 2.04 -11.75 12.87
CA ASN A 504 2.86 -10.57 12.66
C ASN A 504 4.35 -10.95 12.77
N ALA A 505 5.12 -10.55 11.76
CA ALA A 505 6.54 -10.85 11.65
C ALA A 505 7.44 -9.84 12.39
N ALA A 506 6.93 -8.65 12.72
CA ALA A 506 7.67 -7.68 13.52
C ALA A 506 7.15 -7.69 14.95
N THR A 507 8.06 -7.74 15.92
CA THR A 507 7.75 -7.42 17.32
C THR A 507 8.64 -6.27 17.77
N VAL A 508 8.13 -5.43 18.66
CA VAL A 508 8.92 -4.41 19.36
C VAL A 508 8.77 -4.66 20.84
N ASP A 509 9.86 -4.86 21.57
CA ASP A 509 9.81 -5.18 22.99
C ASP A 509 10.71 -4.24 23.80
N ALA A 510 10.28 -3.91 25.02
CA ALA A 510 11.06 -3.19 26.02
C ALA A 510 11.81 -4.16 26.93
N TYR A 511 13.10 -3.92 27.12
CA TYR A 511 14.00 -4.75 27.90
C TYR A 511 14.60 -3.99 29.07
N ARG A 512 14.76 -4.69 30.20
CA ARG A 512 15.67 -4.26 31.24
C ARG A 512 17.10 -4.49 30.76
N MET A 513 17.88 -3.41 30.69
CA MET A 513 19.25 -3.45 30.18
C MET A 513 20.21 -4.11 31.18
N GLN A 514 21.10 -4.97 30.68
CA GLN A 514 22.23 -5.54 31.42
C GLN A 514 23.53 -5.02 30.79
N GLY A 515 24.00 -3.85 31.24
CA GLY A 515 25.04 -3.12 30.52
C GLY A 515 24.52 -2.61 29.18
N THR A 516 25.19 -2.96 28.07
CA THR A 516 24.81 -2.53 26.70
C THR A 516 23.98 -3.58 25.94
N VAL A 517 23.62 -4.69 26.58
CA VAL A 517 22.85 -5.78 25.94
C VAL A 517 21.45 -5.90 26.54
N PRO A 518 20.45 -6.31 25.75
CA PRO A 518 19.10 -6.56 26.24
C PRO A 518 19.09 -7.77 27.20
N GLY A 519 18.50 -7.58 28.38
CA GLY A 519 18.30 -8.63 29.39
C GLY A 519 16.89 -9.24 29.32
N GLU A 520 16.11 -9.04 30.38
CA GLU A 520 14.73 -9.53 30.50
C GLU A 520 13.75 -8.63 29.73
N VAL A 521 12.80 -9.24 29.01
CA VAL A 521 11.65 -8.52 28.42
C VAL A 521 10.72 -8.07 29.54
N VAL A 522 10.54 -6.76 29.69
CA VAL A 522 9.63 -6.16 30.69
C VAL A 522 8.25 -5.93 30.08
N THR A 523 8.20 -5.54 28.80
CA THR A 523 6.94 -5.35 28.07
C THR A 523 7.13 -5.81 26.65
N ALA A 524 6.35 -6.79 26.23
CA ALA A 524 6.41 -7.35 24.88
C ALA A 524 5.43 -6.64 23.94
N ASN A 525 5.78 -6.60 22.67
CA ASN A 525 4.92 -6.15 21.56
C ASN A 525 4.30 -4.76 21.78
N LEU A 526 5.15 -3.75 21.92
CA LEU A 526 4.79 -2.33 22.03
C LEU A 526 4.20 -1.82 20.71
N TRP A 527 3.04 -1.18 20.75
CA TRP A 527 2.38 -0.62 19.57
C TRP A 527 2.33 0.90 19.64
N HIS A 528 1.80 1.41 20.74
CA HIS A 528 1.50 2.83 20.91
C HIS A 528 2.69 3.62 21.44
N PRO A 529 2.74 4.95 21.22
CA PRO A 529 3.87 5.77 21.65
C PRO A 529 4.16 5.69 23.15
N ALA A 530 3.12 5.50 23.98
CA ALA A 530 3.21 5.40 25.43
C ALA A 530 3.34 3.96 25.95
N ASP A 531 3.34 2.95 25.09
CA ASP A 531 3.57 1.58 25.52
C ASP A 531 5.02 1.44 26.00
N GLY A 532 5.20 0.94 27.22
CA GLY A 532 6.53 0.84 27.85
C GLY A 532 7.10 2.19 28.29
N ALA A 533 6.27 3.06 28.90
CA ALA A 533 6.61 4.42 29.32
C ALA A 533 7.74 4.58 30.37
N ASP A 534 8.49 3.52 30.68
CA ASP A 534 9.67 3.59 31.56
C ASP A 534 10.91 4.01 30.75
N PRO A 535 11.45 5.23 30.96
CA PRO A 535 12.56 5.74 30.17
C PRO A 535 13.90 5.03 30.46
N THR A 536 13.94 4.13 31.43
CA THR A 536 15.13 3.33 31.77
C THR A 536 15.25 2.05 30.94
N LEU A 537 14.19 1.66 30.23
CA LEU A 537 14.16 0.45 29.42
C LEU A 537 14.72 0.73 28.01
N GLY A 538 15.48 -0.24 27.50
CA GLY A 538 15.91 -0.23 26.10
C GLY A 538 14.86 -0.91 25.23
N VAL A 539 14.50 -0.30 24.11
CA VAL A 539 13.51 -0.83 23.18
C VAL A 539 14.20 -1.41 21.96
N TYR A 540 13.77 -2.62 21.56
CA TYR A 540 14.36 -3.38 20.47
C TYR A 540 13.26 -3.91 19.55
N ALA A 541 13.52 -3.88 18.24
CA ALA A 541 12.65 -4.50 17.26
C ALA A 541 13.26 -5.82 16.78
N THR A 542 12.42 -6.82 16.57
CA THR A 542 12.79 -8.08 15.91
C THR A 542 11.96 -8.23 14.65
N ASP A 543 12.62 -8.31 13.49
CA ASP A 543 11.97 -8.62 12.22
C ASP A 543 12.23 -10.07 11.83
N HIS A 544 11.26 -10.93 12.11
CA HIS A 544 11.36 -12.36 11.88
C HIS A 544 11.49 -12.73 10.40
N LEU A 545 11.13 -11.84 9.47
CA LEU A 545 11.30 -12.03 8.04
C LEU A 545 12.64 -11.51 7.50
N GLU A 546 13.44 -10.79 8.31
CA GLU A 546 14.68 -10.13 7.86
C GLU A 546 14.50 -9.30 6.58
N ARG A 547 13.43 -8.49 6.52
CA ARG A 547 13.12 -7.62 5.37
C ARG A 547 14.21 -6.59 5.11
N TYR A 548 14.96 -6.24 6.15
CA TYR A 548 16.01 -5.24 6.09
C TYR A 548 17.39 -5.89 6.07
N PRO A 549 18.31 -5.44 5.19
CA PRO A 549 19.68 -5.95 5.13
C PRO A 549 20.50 -5.42 6.31
N ILE A 550 20.34 -6.04 7.49
CA ILE A 550 21.07 -5.64 8.71
C ILE A 550 22.51 -6.20 8.64
N PRO A 551 23.55 -5.34 8.70
CA PRO A 551 24.95 -5.77 8.72
C PRO A 551 25.23 -6.73 9.87
N ALA A 552 26.10 -7.72 9.66
CA ALA A 552 26.42 -8.74 10.67
C ALA A 552 26.89 -8.13 12.01
N ALA A 553 27.67 -7.04 11.95
CA ALA A 553 28.14 -6.31 13.14
C ALA A 553 27.03 -5.62 13.95
N ARG A 554 25.83 -5.47 13.37
CA ARG A 554 24.65 -4.84 13.99
C ARG A 554 23.59 -5.85 14.43
N ARG A 555 23.76 -7.14 14.13
CA ARG A 555 22.81 -8.18 14.53
C ARG A 555 22.98 -8.46 16.02
N LEU A 556 21.91 -8.30 16.78
CA LEU A 556 21.91 -8.57 18.21
C LEU A 556 21.52 -10.03 18.50
N PRO A 557 22.02 -10.63 19.60
CA PRO A 557 21.59 -11.95 20.05
C PRO A 557 20.09 -12.02 20.35
N GLY A 558 19.50 -13.20 20.17
CA GLY A 558 18.13 -13.51 20.60
C GLY A 558 17.04 -13.48 19.53
N GLY A 559 17.40 -13.34 18.25
CA GLY A 559 16.48 -13.57 17.14
C GLY A 559 17.03 -13.07 15.80
N PRO A 560 16.55 -13.60 14.67
CA PRO A 560 16.90 -13.06 13.36
C PRO A 560 16.40 -11.61 13.25
N GLY A 561 17.21 -10.74 12.63
CA GLY A 561 16.82 -9.35 12.36
C GLY A 561 16.63 -8.45 13.58
N ARG A 562 17.10 -8.81 14.78
CA ARG A 562 16.96 -7.97 15.98
C ARG A 562 17.89 -6.74 15.95
N VAL A 563 17.32 -5.57 16.22
CA VAL A 563 18.02 -4.27 16.26
C VAL A 563 17.59 -3.41 17.44
N ALA A 564 18.50 -2.58 17.94
CA ALA A 564 18.17 -1.54 18.91
C ALA A 564 17.32 -0.46 18.23
N LEU A 565 16.21 -0.09 18.87
CA LEU A 565 15.29 0.92 18.38
C LEU A 565 15.36 2.22 19.19
N GLY A 566 15.71 2.19 20.47
CA GLY A 566 15.82 3.40 21.27
C GLY A 566 15.31 3.22 22.70
N ARG A 567 14.63 4.25 23.21
CA ARG A 567 13.98 4.26 24.52
C ARG A 567 12.74 5.13 24.49
N TYR A 568 11.90 5.01 25.51
CA TYR A 568 10.83 5.98 25.72
C TYR A 568 11.42 7.28 26.30
N ALA A 569 11.09 8.42 25.71
CA ALA A 569 11.33 9.73 26.29
C ALA A 569 10.09 10.21 27.03
N ALA A 570 10.27 10.54 28.31
CA ALA A 570 9.19 10.97 29.18
C ALA A 570 8.59 12.32 28.74
N PRO A 571 7.31 12.58 29.06
CA PRO A 571 6.69 13.88 28.83
C PRO A 571 7.52 15.04 29.41
N GLY A 572 7.74 16.08 28.61
CA GLY A 572 8.48 17.27 29.00
C GLY A 572 7.56 18.44 29.42
N PRO A 573 8.02 19.38 30.25
CA PRO A 573 7.26 20.59 30.55
C PRO A 573 7.02 21.40 29.27
N GLY A 574 5.75 21.72 29.00
CA GLY A 574 5.36 22.48 27.80
C GLY A 574 5.85 23.93 27.82
N PRO A 575 5.86 24.62 26.67
CA PRO A 575 6.09 26.06 26.63
C PRO A 575 5.06 26.76 27.53
N GLY A 576 5.52 27.66 28.39
CA GLY A 576 4.71 28.33 29.42
C GLY A 576 3.67 29.34 28.91
N THR A 577 2.82 28.94 27.95
CA THR A 577 1.80 29.79 27.34
C THR A 577 0.39 29.44 27.82
N GLY A 578 0.15 29.25 29.12
CA GLY A 578 -1.20 29.22 29.71
C GLY A 578 -2.21 28.15 29.21
N THR A 579 -1.89 27.36 28.18
CA THR A 579 -2.73 26.35 27.53
C THR A 579 -2.11 24.95 27.64
N GLY A 580 -1.67 24.61 28.85
CA GLY A 580 -1.79 23.27 29.45
C GLY A 580 -1.34 21.98 28.72
N THR A 581 -0.60 21.98 27.62
CA THR A 581 -0.15 20.70 26.99
C THR A 581 1.37 20.62 26.93
N GLY A 582 1.94 19.79 27.82
CA GLY A 582 3.35 19.40 27.77
C GLY A 582 3.65 18.51 26.56
N ALA A 583 4.93 18.25 26.29
CA ALA A 583 5.30 17.28 25.28
C ALA A 583 4.73 15.90 25.68
N PRO A 584 4.03 15.17 24.79
CA PRO A 584 3.29 13.95 25.14
C PRO A 584 4.17 12.76 25.56
N GLY A 585 5.49 12.82 25.34
CA GLY A 585 6.38 11.68 25.49
C GLY A 585 6.19 10.66 24.36
N GLY A 586 7.17 9.79 24.14
CA GLY A 586 7.12 8.83 23.03
C GLY A 586 8.47 8.23 22.66
N PRO A 587 8.53 7.50 21.53
CA PRO A 587 9.77 6.90 21.05
C PRO A 587 10.86 7.94 20.77
N ASP A 588 12.07 7.66 21.27
CA ASP A 588 13.26 8.46 21.02
C ASP A 588 14.45 7.56 20.62
N VAL A 589 14.96 7.79 19.42
CA VAL A 589 16.06 7.02 18.80
C VAL A 589 17.31 7.88 18.84
N THR A 590 18.00 7.84 19.98
CA THR A 590 19.18 8.65 20.25
C THR A 590 20.28 7.85 20.94
N GLY A 591 21.46 8.48 21.09
CA GLY A 591 22.58 7.92 21.86
C GLY A 591 23.04 6.56 21.33
N ALA A 592 23.12 5.56 22.21
CA ALA A 592 23.63 4.23 21.88
C ALA A 592 22.76 3.44 20.88
N ALA A 593 21.53 3.89 20.61
CA ALA A 593 20.67 3.27 19.61
C ALA A 593 21.05 3.65 18.18
N LEU A 594 21.73 4.78 17.97
CA LEU A 594 22.14 5.27 16.65
C LEU A 594 23.24 4.40 16.04
N TRP A 595 23.27 4.28 14.71
CA TRP A 595 24.34 3.55 14.02
C TRP A 595 25.50 4.49 13.66
N PRO A 596 26.70 4.30 14.24
CA PRO A 596 27.90 5.10 13.91
C PRO A 596 28.18 5.35 12.42
N GLU A 597 27.89 4.40 11.54
CA GLU A 597 28.11 4.55 10.09
C GLU A 597 27.16 5.57 9.43
N LEU A 598 26.04 5.86 10.10
CA LEU A 598 25.03 6.84 9.70
C LEU A 598 25.23 8.20 10.37
N ALA A 599 26.33 8.37 11.11
CA ALA A 599 26.75 9.68 11.57
C ALA A 599 26.94 10.60 10.35
N LEU A 600 26.47 11.84 10.46
CA LEU A 600 26.72 12.85 9.44
C LEU A 600 28.23 13.16 9.42
N THR A 601 28.93 12.65 8.40
CA THR A 601 30.37 12.80 8.18
C THR A 601 30.66 13.31 6.76
N PRO A 602 31.87 13.79 6.45
CA PRO A 602 32.21 14.25 5.09
C PRO A 602 32.09 13.15 4.03
N ALA A 603 32.14 11.87 4.40
CA ALA A 603 31.96 10.76 3.48
C ALA A 603 30.53 10.67 2.89
N TRP A 604 29.55 11.35 3.52
CA TRP A 604 28.17 11.44 3.05
C TRP A 604 27.91 12.67 2.16
N ILE A 605 28.93 13.50 1.90
CA ILE A 605 28.89 14.49 0.83
C ILE A 605 28.78 13.68 -0.47
N PRO A 606 27.65 13.75 -1.20
CA PRO A 606 27.28 12.74 -2.17
C PRO A 606 28.35 12.58 -3.26
N PRO A 607 28.84 11.36 -3.51
CA PRO A 607 29.55 11.03 -4.73
C PRO A 607 28.49 10.84 -5.82
N GLU A 608 28.09 11.92 -6.48
CA GLU A 608 26.80 11.86 -7.17
C GLU A 608 26.75 10.83 -8.31
N TYR A 609 27.86 10.46 -8.98
CA TYR A 609 27.80 9.49 -10.10
C TYR A 609 29.08 8.69 -10.40
N GLU A 610 30.05 8.55 -9.49
CA GLU A 610 31.31 7.85 -9.83
C GLU A 610 31.71 6.79 -8.80
N ASP A 611 32.10 5.60 -9.28
CA ASP A 611 32.69 4.51 -8.49
C ASP A 611 33.99 4.95 -7.75
N ASN A 612 34.57 6.09 -8.14
CA ASN A 612 35.66 6.78 -7.46
C ASN A 612 35.34 8.28 -7.39
N PRO A 613 34.66 8.75 -6.35
CA PRO A 613 34.36 10.16 -6.23
C PRO A 613 35.63 11.00 -6.05
N PRO A 614 35.69 12.19 -6.68
CA PRO A 614 36.73 13.15 -6.34
C PRO A 614 36.62 13.53 -4.86
N PRO A 615 37.73 13.93 -4.22
CA PRO A 615 37.67 14.47 -2.87
C PRO A 615 36.71 15.67 -2.82
N PRO A 616 35.96 15.86 -1.72
CA PRO A 616 34.97 16.91 -1.61
C PRO A 616 35.60 18.29 -1.82
N LEU A 617 34.93 19.15 -2.58
CA LEU A 617 35.40 20.51 -2.85
C LEU A 617 35.37 21.35 -1.56
N PRO A 618 36.11 22.46 -1.50
CA PRO A 618 36.05 23.38 -0.35
C PRO A 618 34.62 23.85 -0.02
N ALA A 619 33.79 24.05 -1.04
CA ALA A 619 32.38 24.40 -0.89
C ALA A 619 31.55 23.29 -0.23
N ASP A 620 31.83 22.03 -0.57
CA ASP A 620 31.12 20.90 0.02
C ASP A 620 31.48 20.73 1.50
N LEU A 621 32.77 20.88 1.82
CA LEU A 621 33.25 20.83 3.21
C LEU A 621 32.70 21.99 4.04
N SER A 622 32.60 23.19 3.48
CA SER A 622 32.01 24.36 4.15
C SER A 622 30.52 24.14 4.44
N THR A 623 29.78 23.66 3.44
CA THR A 623 28.35 23.31 3.59
C THR A 623 28.14 22.19 4.61
N TYR A 624 28.97 21.15 4.56
CA TYR A 624 28.98 20.07 5.55
C TYR A 624 29.18 20.59 6.97
N ARG A 625 30.18 21.44 7.22
CA ARG A 625 30.46 21.97 8.55
C ARG A 625 29.26 22.73 9.10
N VAL A 626 28.62 23.57 8.30
CA VAL A 626 27.41 24.31 8.68
C VAL A 626 26.26 23.37 9.01
N ILE A 627 25.96 22.39 8.15
CA ILE A 627 24.88 21.42 8.42
C ILE A 627 25.20 20.60 9.66
N ARG A 628 26.44 20.16 9.84
CA ARG A 628 26.89 19.40 11.02
C ARG A 628 26.73 20.21 12.30
N ALA A 629 27.09 21.50 12.28
CA ALA A 629 26.93 22.38 13.43
C ALA A 629 25.46 22.52 13.86
N VAL A 630 24.55 22.68 12.89
CA VAL A 630 23.10 22.73 13.16
C VAL A 630 22.56 21.39 13.64
N ALA A 631 23.05 20.28 13.08
CA ALA A 631 22.66 18.93 13.49
C ALA A 631 23.08 18.62 14.94
N GLU A 632 24.29 19.02 15.35
CA GLU A 632 24.76 18.91 16.74
C GLU A 632 23.89 19.74 17.69
N ALA A 633 23.64 20.99 17.34
CA ALA A 633 22.78 21.88 18.13
C ALA A 633 21.33 21.36 18.28
N GLY A 634 20.83 20.64 17.27
CA GLY A 634 19.48 20.09 17.24
C GLY A 634 19.34 18.64 17.72
N GLY A 635 20.44 17.97 18.07
CA GLY A 635 20.44 16.55 18.44
C GLY A 635 20.24 15.57 17.27
N GLY A 636 20.43 16.02 16.02
CA GLY A 636 20.26 15.26 14.78
C GLY A 636 21.58 14.73 14.19
N THR A 637 22.56 14.35 15.00
CA THR A 637 23.92 14.06 14.48
C THR A 637 24.04 12.86 13.53
N HIS A 638 22.97 12.10 13.35
CA HIS A 638 22.88 10.89 12.54
C HIS A 638 21.64 10.93 11.64
N PHE A 639 21.70 10.24 10.50
CA PHE A 639 20.55 10.12 9.61
C PHE A 639 19.42 9.26 10.19
N ASP A 640 19.74 8.25 11.00
CA ASP A 640 18.75 7.36 11.64
C ASP A 640 18.22 7.90 12.98
N ALA A 641 18.48 9.16 13.29
CA ALA A 641 17.88 9.83 14.44
C ALA A 641 16.39 10.09 14.18
N VAL A 642 15.55 9.57 15.07
CA VAL A 642 14.08 9.71 15.02
C VAL A 642 13.58 10.09 16.40
N ASP A 643 12.73 11.10 16.49
CA ASP A 643 12.09 11.53 17.74
C ASP A 643 10.59 11.71 17.52
N ALA A 644 9.78 11.01 18.30
CA ALA A 644 8.34 11.09 18.32
C ALA A 644 7.80 11.43 19.73
N SER A 645 8.63 12.06 20.56
CA SER A 645 8.35 12.39 21.97
C SER A 645 7.98 13.86 22.21
N GLY A 646 8.33 14.74 21.27
CA GLY A 646 8.16 16.19 21.37
C GLY A 646 6.76 16.71 21.04
N THR A 647 6.64 18.04 20.95
CA THR A 647 5.42 18.75 20.51
C THR A 647 5.12 18.55 19.03
N ASP A 648 6.16 18.32 18.23
CA ASP A 648 6.01 17.79 16.87
C ASP A 648 5.80 16.28 16.98
N LEU A 649 4.92 15.73 16.15
CA LEU A 649 4.62 14.30 16.14
C LEU A 649 5.85 13.46 15.82
N LEU A 650 6.64 13.91 14.84
CA LEU A 650 7.78 13.16 14.33
C LEU A 650 8.86 14.13 13.86
N ARG A 651 10.11 13.85 14.19
CA ARG A 651 11.30 14.54 13.70
C ARG A 651 12.34 13.56 13.20
N LEU A 652 12.87 13.77 12.00
CA LEU A 652 13.85 12.88 11.38
C LEU A 652 15.18 13.58 11.07
N GLY A 653 16.28 12.86 11.29
CA GLY A 653 17.58 13.13 10.70
C GLY A 653 18.23 14.47 11.08
N PRO A 654 19.17 14.97 10.25
CA PRO A 654 20.11 16.01 10.65
C PRO A 654 19.56 17.39 10.94
N LEU A 655 18.57 17.85 10.17
CA LEU A 655 17.91 19.13 10.44
C LEU A 655 16.59 18.96 11.20
N ARG A 656 16.33 17.76 11.75
CA ARG A 656 15.14 17.45 12.55
C ARG A 656 13.84 17.77 11.81
N TRP A 657 13.77 17.34 10.56
CA TRP A 657 12.62 17.52 9.66
C TRP A 657 11.35 17.06 10.37
N SER A 658 10.42 17.98 10.61
CA SER A 658 9.32 17.80 11.54
C SER A 658 7.96 17.71 10.88
N LEU A 659 7.10 16.91 11.49
CA LEU A 659 5.67 16.82 11.24
C LEU A 659 4.95 17.34 12.48
N GLY A 660 4.24 18.46 12.36
CA GLY A 660 3.45 19.06 13.42
C GLY A 660 2.21 18.25 13.75
N ALA A 661 1.61 18.54 14.92
CA ALA A 661 0.39 17.88 15.40
C ALA A 661 -0.85 18.13 14.53
N ASP A 662 -0.82 19.12 13.66
CA ASP A 662 -1.86 19.36 12.67
C ASP A 662 -1.61 18.60 11.35
N GLY A 663 -0.55 17.80 11.27
CA GLY A 663 -0.11 17.11 10.06
C GLY A 663 0.72 17.97 9.09
N PHE A 664 1.10 19.19 9.50
CA PHE A 664 1.88 20.13 8.68
C PHE A 664 3.35 20.24 9.14
N GLY A 665 4.28 20.38 8.21
CA GLY A 665 5.69 20.62 8.55
C GLY A 665 6.65 20.46 7.37
N ASP A 666 7.96 20.53 7.62
CA ASP A 666 8.98 20.35 6.56
C ASP A 666 9.31 18.88 6.28
N LEU A 667 8.92 17.94 7.15
CA LEU A 667 9.01 16.52 6.84
C LEU A 667 8.15 16.14 5.61
N PRO A 668 6.85 16.51 5.52
CA PRO A 668 6.06 16.30 4.31
C PRO A 668 6.67 16.87 3.03
N ALA A 669 7.27 18.06 3.10
CA ALA A 669 7.92 18.68 1.95
C ALA A 669 9.17 17.90 1.52
N LEU A 670 9.99 17.44 2.48
CA LEU A 670 11.10 16.53 2.22
C LEU A 670 10.62 15.23 1.54
N LEU A 671 9.50 14.68 2.00
CA LEU A 671 8.94 13.45 1.44
C LEU A 671 8.40 13.66 0.02
N ALA A 672 7.75 14.79 -0.26
CA ALA A 672 7.36 15.17 -1.62
C ALA A 672 8.59 15.34 -2.52
N TYR A 673 9.66 15.95 -2.03
CA TYR A 673 10.92 16.07 -2.76
C TYR A 673 11.58 14.71 -3.01
N TYR A 674 11.50 13.77 -2.05
CA TYR A 674 11.99 12.39 -2.25
C TYR A 674 11.18 11.68 -3.34
N GLN A 675 9.86 11.78 -3.28
CA GLN A 675 8.98 11.20 -4.30
C GLN A 675 9.27 11.77 -5.69
N PHE A 676 9.58 13.06 -5.79
CA PHE A 676 9.96 13.70 -7.05
C PHE A 676 11.31 13.20 -7.59
N LEU A 677 12.34 13.12 -6.75
CA LEU A 677 13.68 12.73 -7.17
C LEU A 677 13.84 11.23 -7.44
N ASP A 678 13.15 10.39 -6.69
CA ASP A 678 13.21 8.93 -6.79
C ASP A 678 11.83 8.31 -6.47
N PRO A 679 10.86 8.38 -7.41
CA PRO A 679 9.51 7.85 -7.19
C PRO A 679 9.49 6.36 -6.82
N ALA A 680 10.37 5.57 -7.44
CA ALA A 680 10.48 4.13 -7.18
C ALA A 680 11.06 3.85 -5.78
N GLY A 681 12.08 4.61 -5.39
CA GLY A 681 12.64 4.57 -4.03
C GLY A 681 11.63 4.99 -2.98
N TYR A 682 10.86 6.05 -3.24
CA TYR A 682 9.78 6.50 -2.37
C TYR A 682 8.70 5.42 -2.19
N GLN A 683 8.24 4.82 -3.29
CA GLN A 683 7.24 3.77 -3.25
C GLN A 683 7.71 2.57 -2.42
N ARG A 684 8.98 2.16 -2.60
CA ARG A 684 9.60 1.10 -1.80
C ARG A 684 9.79 1.50 -0.34
N ASP A 685 10.08 2.74 -0.03
CA ASP A 685 10.54 3.12 1.33
C ASP A 685 9.40 3.63 2.23
N LEU A 686 8.35 4.21 1.66
CA LEU A 686 7.26 4.90 2.36
C LEU A 686 5.88 4.64 1.74
N GLY A 687 5.76 4.70 0.41
CA GLY A 687 4.48 4.54 -0.29
C GLY A 687 3.83 3.18 -0.06
N GLN A 688 4.62 2.10 0.00
CA GLN A 688 4.13 0.75 0.33
C GLN A 688 3.49 0.65 1.73
N TYR A 689 3.79 1.59 2.63
CA TYR A 689 3.21 1.70 3.97
C TYR A 689 2.00 2.64 4.03
N GLY A 690 1.56 3.21 2.90
CA GLY A 690 0.42 4.12 2.83
C GLY A 690 0.69 5.54 3.30
N ILE A 691 1.96 5.96 3.35
CA ILE A 691 2.36 7.32 3.73
C ILE A 691 2.67 8.11 2.46
N TRP A 692 1.91 9.17 2.21
CA TRP A 692 2.03 10.00 1.00
C TRP A 692 2.19 11.48 1.36
N PRO A 693 2.90 12.27 0.55
CA PRO A 693 2.71 13.72 0.60
C PRO A 693 1.31 14.05 0.05
N ALA A 694 0.65 15.05 0.63
CA ALA A 694 -0.68 15.47 0.20
C ALA A 694 -0.70 16.14 -1.18
N GLN A 695 0.46 16.64 -1.62
CA GLN A 695 0.63 17.33 -2.88
C GLN A 695 1.96 16.91 -3.51
N PRO A 696 2.07 16.93 -4.84
CA PRO A 696 3.34 16.71 -5.50
C PRO A 696 4.27 17.90 -5.29
N TRP A 697 5.57 17.65 -5.41
CA TRP A 697 6.61 18.66 -5.18
C TRP A 697 6.45 19.94 -6.02
N TRP A 698 6.02 19.82 -7.28
CA TRP A 698 5.90 20.94 -8.21
C TRP A 698 4.62 21.78 -8.04
N ALA A 699 3.66 21.38 -7.19
CA ALA A 699 2.40 22.11 -6.97
C ALA A 699 2.54 23.31 -5.99
N ARG A 700 3.68 24.01 -6.05
CA ARG A 700 4.18 24.95 -5.02
C ARG A 700 3.18 26.04 -4.60
N ASP A 701 2.37 26.53 -5.54
CA ASP A 701 1.41 27.61 -5.29
C ASP A 701 0.28 27.18 -4.34
N VAL A 702 -0.02 25.88 -4.26
CA VAL A 702 -1.09 25.32 -3.41
C VAL A 702 -0.62 25.09 -1.97
N TRP A 703 0.67 24.84 -1.74
CA TRP A 703 1.25 24.71 -0.39
C TRP A 703 1.27 26.04 0.37
N SER A 704 1.16 27.17 -0.34
CA SER A 704 1.37 28.53 0.20
C SER A 704 0.12 29.42 0.20
N ALA A 705 -1.03 28.89 -0.20
CA ALA A 705 -2.29 29.62 -0.24
C ALA A 705 -2.88 29.73 1.18
N GLY A 706 -2.50 30.76 1.95
CA GLY A 706 -3.28 31.18 3.11
C GLY A 706 -2.52 31.86 4.26
N GLU A 707 -1.25 31.54 4.51
CA GLU A 707 -0.52 32.07 5.68
C GLU A 707 0.94 32.39 5.36
N ALA A 708 1.41 33.57 5.76
CA ALA A 708 2.79 34.04 5.54
C ALA A 708 3.87 33.09 6.09
N GLY A 709 3.56 32.37 7.18
CA GLY A 709 4.45 31.36 7.78
C GLY A 709 4.77 30.17 6.86
N HIS A 710 3.87 29.84 5.91
CA HIS A 710 4.07 28.76 4.95
C HIS A 710 5.10 29.09 3.85
N ARG A 711 5.36 30.37 3.57
CA ARG A 711 6.39 30.79 2.59
C ARG A 711 7.79 30.88 3.20
N ALA A 712 7.86 31.02 4.53
CA ALA A 712 9.10 31.05 5.29
C ALA A 712 9.74 29.65 5.37
N ARG A 713 8.93 28.59 5.45
CA ARG A 713 9.36 27.19 5.58
C ARG A 713 9.03 26.41 4.29
N GLU A 714 9.96 25.65 3.72
CA GLU A 714 9.58 24.62 2.72
C GLU A 714 8.79 23.53 3.47
N ALA A 715 7.47 23.63 3.47
CA ALA A 715 6.58 22.84 4.33
C ALA A 715 5.32 22.37 3.61
N GLY A 716 4.65 21.39 4.21
CA GLY A 716 3.51 20.74 3.61
C GLY A 716 2.76 19.77 4.52
N ARG A 717 1.80 19.01 3.96
CA ARG A 717 1.00 18.00 4.66
C ARG A 717 1.28 16.58 4.16
N LEU A 718 1.16 15.60 5.06
CA LEU A 718 1.00 14.20 4.65
C LEU A 718 -0.45 13.93 4.25
N ALA A 719 -0.67 12.87 3.50
CA ALA A 719 -1.98 12.32 3.20
C ALA A 719 -2.00 10.80 3.40
N LEU A 720 -3.15 10.30 3.84
CA LEU A 720 -3.40 8.89 4.08
C LEU A 720 -4.80 8.53 3.58
N TYR A 721 -5.00 7.26 3.20
CA TYR A 721 -6.34 6.70 2.95
C TYR A 721 -7.04 6.38 4.25
N GLY A 722 -8.37 6.42 4.28
CA GLY A 722 -9.17 6.08 5.48
C GLY A 722 -9.20 7.18 6.54
N LEU A 723 -8.90 8.42 6.16
CA LEU A 723 -9.12 9.59 7.01
C LEU A 723 -10.57 10.07 6.92
N ARG A 724 -10.94 10.96 7.84
CA ARG A 724 -12.25 11.60 7.87
C ARG A 724 -12.22 12.91 7.07
N ASP A 725 -13.30 13.23 6.38
CA ASP A 725 -13.51 14.58 5.84
C ASP A 725 -14.00 15.56 6.93
N ALA A 726 -14.29 16.79 6.53
CA ALA A 726 -14.79 17.84 7.42
C ALA A 726 -16.15 17.50 8.06
N ASP A 727 -16.95 16.64 7.42
CA ASP A 727 -18.24 16.16 7.94
C ASP A 727 -18.07 14.92 8.84
N GLY A 728 -16.85 14.45 9.03
CA GLY A 728 -16.51 13.29 9.86
C GLY A 728 -16.68 11.94 9.16
N ARG A 729 -16.97 11.92 7.85
CA ARG A 729 -17.14 10.70 7.04
C ARG A 729 -15.77 10.13 6.68
N VAL A 730 -15.58 8.84 6.95
CA VAL A 730 -14.35 8.12 6.59
C VAL A 730 -14.34 7.77 5.11
N HIS A 731 -13.22 8.07 4.43
CA HIS A 731 -12.98 7.81 3.01
C HIS A 731 -11.86 6.77 2.80
N PRO A 732 -12.17 5.47 2.65
CA PRO A 732 -11.16 4.41 2.58
C PRO A 732 -10.37 4.34 1.28
N TYR A 733 -10.85 5.01 0.23
CA TYR A 733 -10.29 4.97 -1.12
C TYR A 733 -9.79 6.33 -1.61
N ASP A 734 -10.15 7.42 -0.92
CA ASP A 734 -9.65 8.75 -1.23
C ASP A 734 -8.41 9.07 -0.39
N LEU A 735 -7.38 9.59 -1.05
CA LEU A 735 -6.18 10.06 -0.39
C LEU A 735 -6.46 11.46 0.16
N LEU A 736 -6.62 11.58 1.47
CA LEU A 736 -6.95 12.85 2.12
C LEU A 736 -5.77 13.43 2.89
N PRO A 737 -5.56 14.75 2.88
CA PRO A 737 -4.56 15.40 3.72
C PRO A 737 -4.86 15.19 5.19
N LEU A 738 -3.80 14.95 5.97
CA LEU A 738 -3.87 14.83 7.41
C LEU A 738 -4.22 16.20 8.01
N GLY A 739 -5.28 16.23 8.82
CA GLY A 739 -5.77 17.41 9.49
C GLY A 739 -5.74 17.31 11.02
N PRO A 740 -6.01 18.42 11.73
CA PRO A 740 -6.05 18.45 13.20
C PRO A 740 -7.09 17.50 13.81
N ALA A 741 -8.18 17.23 13.08
CA ALA A 741 -9.25 16.33 13.51
C ALA A 741 -8.84 14.84 13.49
N ASP A 742 -7.74 14.51 12.80
CA ASP A 742 -7.20 13.15 12.70
C ASP A 742 -6.29 12.79 13.89
N GLY A 743 -6.35 13.56 14.98
CA GLY A 743 -5.45 13.53 16.13
C GLY A 743 -5.03 12.14 16.63
N GLN A 744 -5.91 11.14 16.49
CA GLN A 744 -5.64 9.78 16.93
C GLN A 744 -5.05 8.87 15.83
N VAL A 745 -5.20 9.20 14.55
CA VAL A 745 -4.42 8.59 13.44
C VAL A 745 -2.97 9.07 13.50
N LEU A 746 -2.71 10.25 14.08
CA LEU A 746 -1.35 10.72 14.35
C LEU A 746 -0.56 9.79 15.28
N ASP A 747 -1.23 9.13 16.23
CA ASP A 747 -0.59 8.17 17.12
C ASP A 747 -0.07 6.92 16.38
N HIS A 748 -0.69 6.54 15.26
CA HIS A 748 -0.16 5.48 14.39
C HIS A 748 1.23 5.86 13.82
N LEU A 749 1.37 7.11 13.37
CA LEU A 749 2.64 7.60 12.81
C LEU A 749 3.75 7.68 13.88
N ARG A 750 3.36 7.86 15.14
CA ARG A 750 4.24 7.89 16.31
C ARG A 750 4.50 6.52 16.93
N GLY A 751 3.73 5.51 16.52
CA GLY A 751 3.79 4.17 17.09
C GLY A 751 5.14 3.51 16.87
N TRP A 752 5.51 2.60 17.78
CA TRP A 752 6.81 1.92 17.77
C TRP A 752 7.09 1.16 16.47
N HIS A 753 6.06 0.58 15.83
CA HIS A 753 6.20 -0.10 14.54
C HIS A 753 6.48 0.87 13.38
N THR A 754 5.87 2.05 13.37
CA THR A 754 6.17 3.10 12.39
C THR A 754 7.59 3.64 12.58
N VAL A 755 7.98 3.92 13.83
CA VAL A 755 9.34 4.36 14.16
C VAL A 755 10.37 3.29 13.74
N HIS A 756 10.10 2.02 13.99
CA HIS A 756 10.93 0.91 13.50
C HIS A 756 11.11 0.94 11.98
N ARG A 757 10.02 1.06 11.21
CA ARG A 757 10.11 1.12 9.74
C ARG A 757 10.91 2.34 9.27
N LEU A 758 10.65 3.52 9.83
CA LEU A 758 11.35 4.75 9.47
C LEU A 758 12.85 4.65 9.76
N VAL A 759 13.21 4.18 10.96
CA VAL A 759 14.60 3.93 11.35
C VAL A 759 15.27 2.93 10.42
N MET A 760 14.59 1.82 10.10
CA MET A 760 15.17 0.80 9.23
C MET A 760 15.31 1.26 7.78
N THR A 761 14.36 2.04 7.26
CA THR A 761 14.51 2.75 5.98
C THR A 761 15.75 3.66 6.04
N LEU A 762 15.85 4.52 7.06
CA LEU A 762 16.99 5.42 7.27
C LEU A 762 18.32 4.71 7.51
N ARG A 763 18.32 3.41 7.85
CA ARG A 763 19.52 2.59 8.02
C ARG A 763 19.94 1.80 6.79
N THR A 764 18.97 1.40 5.98
CA THR A 764 19.21 0.41 4.93
C THR A 764 19.02 0.93 3.52
N THR A 765 18.43 2.11 3.34
CA THR A 765 18.27 2.73 2.02
C THR A 765 18.97 4.08 1.96
N ASP A 766 19.76 4.32 0.91
CA ASP A 766 20.47 5.59 0.74
C ASP A 766 19.58 6.70 0.19
N GLY A 767 18.52 6.36 -0.54
CA GLY A 767 17.68 7.31 -1.29
C GLY A 767 17.18 8.46 -0.41
N LEU A 768 16.53 8.13 0.71
CA LEU A 768 16.04 9.12 1.66
C LEU A 768 17.18 9.93 2.31
N ARG A 769 18.32 9.31 2.64
CA ARG A 769 19.48 10.01 3.22
C ARG A 769 20.08 11.04 2.25
N ARG A 770 20.25 10.65 0.98
CA ARG A 770 20.70 11.56 -0.09
C ARG A 770 19.71 12.71 -0.29
N THR A 771 18.42 12.42 -0.28
CA THR A 771 17.38 13.47 -0.36
C THR A 771 17.45 14.42 0.83
N MET A 772 17.62 13.93 2.06
CA MET A 772 17.79 14.79 3.26
C MET A 772 18.97 15.75 3.10
N TRP A 773 20.10 15.27 2.56
CA TRP A 773 21.26 16.13 2.28
C TRP A 773 20.94 17.19 1.22
N ARG A 774 20.41 16.78 0.06
CA ARG A 774 20.04 17.72 -1.02
C ARG A 774 19.04 18.77 -0.54
N PHE A 775 18.06 18.35 0.23
CA PHE A 775 17.03 19.23 0.81
C PHE A 775 17.63 20.23 1.81
N ALA A 776 18.63 19.82 2.60
CA ALA A 776 19.38 20.74 3.47
C ALA A 776 20.17 21.79 2.66
N VAL A 777 20.90 21.38 1.64
CA VAL A 777 21.66 22.29 0.75
C VAL A 777 20.71 23.27 0.05
N ARG A 778 19.57 22.78 -0.44
CA ARG A 778 18.52 23.60 -1.04
C ARG A 778 17.97 24.62 -0.04
N ARG A 779 17.66 24.22 1.19
CA ARG A 779 17.19 25.13 2.24
C ARG A 779 18.17 26.26 2.49
N ILE A 780 19.48 25.97 2.55
CA ILE A 780 20.52 27.00 2.69
C ILE A 780 20.56 27.92 1.46
N ARG A 781 20.52 27.35 0.25
CA ARG A 781 20.48 28.12 -1.00
C ARG A 781 19.33 29.12 -1.00
N ARG A 782 18.12 28.62 -0.75
CA ARG A 782 16.88 29.42 -0.73
C ARG A 782 16.93 30.49 0.34
N LEU A 783 17.38 30.15 1.55
CA LEU A 783 17.54 31.10 2.64
C LEU A 783 18.49 32.23 2.23
N ARG A 784 19.65 31.89 1.65
CA ARG A 784 20.64 32.88 1.19
C ARG A 784 20.15 33.75 0.03
N GLN A 785 19.29 33.25 -0.84
CA GLN A 785 18.70 34.00 -1.95
C GLN A 785 17.59 34.97 -1.50
N ARG A 786 17.07 34.87 -0.26
CA ARG A 786 16.02 35.77 0.21
C ARG A 786 16.54 37.20 0.32
N SER A 787 15.73 38.13 -0.20
CA SER A 787 15.97 39.57 -0.09
C SER A 787 15.76 40.06 1.34
N TRP A 788 16.52 41.07 1.76
CA TRP A 788 16.29 41.84 2.98
C TRP A 788 15.06 42.76 2.90
N ARG A 789 14.37 42.80 1.76
CA ARG A 789 13.20 43.68 1.56
C ARG A 789 12.15 43.51 2.66
N TYR A 790 11.59 44.63 3.10
CA TYR A 790 10.53 44.67 4.12
C TYR A 790 9.12 44.73 3.47
N PRO A 791 8.10 44.05 4.04
CA PRO A 791 6.69 44.22 3.67
C PRO A 791 6.25 45.70 3.55
N GLY A 792 5.84 46.12 2.36
CA GLY A 792 5.21 47.44 2.15
C GLY A 792 6.16 48.65 2.10
N SER A 793 7.49 48.47 2.12
CA SER A 793 8.44 49.56 1.90
C SER A 793 8.90 49.64 0.44
N THR A 794 8.86 50.84 -0.15
CA THR A 794 9.43 51.13 -1.48
C THR A 794 10.86 51.68 -1.42
N VAL A 795 11.37 51.94 -0.21
CA VAL A 795 12.72 52.46 0.05
C VAL A 795 13.49 51.43 0.87
N PRO A 796 14.79 51.19 0.60
CA PRO A 796 15.58 50.28 1.42
C PRO A 796 15.65 50.75 2.87
N THR A 797 15.27 49.88 3.80
CA THR A 797 15.27 50.13 5.26
C THR A 797 16.37 49.35 5.99
N GLY A 798 17.30 48.74 5.26
CA GLY A 798 18.38 47.90 5.81
C GLY A 798 19.57 47.74 4.85
N PRO A 799 20.31 46.62 4.87
CA PRO A 799 21.48 46.41 4.02
C PRO A 799 21.13 46.51 2.53
N VAL A 800 21.93 47.30 1.82
CA VAL A 800 21.88 47.44 0.37
C VAL A 800 23.22 47.10 -0.25
N VAL A 801 23.21 46.58 -1.47
CA VAL A 801 24.41 46.32 -2.27
C VAL A 801 24.38 47.15 -3.54
N ARG A 802 25.56 47.50 -4.08
CA ARG A 802 25.64 48.20 -5.37
C ARG A 802 25.10 47.33 -6.49
N TYR A 803 24.30 47.93 -7.36
CA TYR A 803 23.76 47.34 -8.58
C TYR A 803 24.07 48.26 -9.76
N GLY A 804 25.05 47.89 -10.60
CA GLY A 804 25.58 48.79 -11.62
C GLY A 804 26.41 49.95 -11.04
N THR A 805 26.58 51.03 -11.81
CA THR A 805 27.43 52.19 -11.44
C THR A 805 26.77 53.14 -10.45
N ASP A 806 25.44 53.34 -10.58
CA ASP A 806 24.73 54.44 -9.89
C ASP A 806 23.45 53.98 -9.16
N SER A 807 23.23 52.68 -8.99
CA SER A 807 22.05 52.18 -8.28
C SER A 807 22.39 51.16 -7.19
N SER A 808 21.49 50.96 -6.25
CA SER A 808 21.60 49.98 -5.17
C SER A 808 20.33 49.16 -5.09
N ARG A 809 20.46 47.89 -4.71
CA ARG A 809 19.32 47.02 -4.40
C ARG A 809 19.39 46.52 -2.97
N ASP A 810 18.27 46.03 -2.46
CA ASP A 810 18.24 45.29 -1.20
C ASP A 810 19.25 44.13 -1.27
N ALA A 811 20.05 43.98 -0.21
CA ALA A 811 20.95 42.85 -0.09
C ALA A 811 20.15 41.56 0.10
N THR A 812 20.74 40.44 -0.30
CA THR A 812 20.25 39.11 0.07
C THR A 812 20.84 38.66 1.39
N LEU A 813 20.20 37.71 2.08
CA LEU A 813 20.75 37.12 3.31
C LEU A 813 22.16 36.53 3.08
N GLY A 814 22.41 35.98 1.89
CA GLY A 814 23.72 35.43 1.52
C GLY A 814 24.81 36.47 1.27
N GLU A 815 24.46 37.75 1.11
CA GLU A 815 25.37 38.89 1.03
C GLU A 815 25.61 39.52 2.40
N VAL A 816 24.67 39.40 3.34
CA VAL A 816 24.80 39.90 4.71
C VAL A 816 25.58 38.92 5.59
N PHE A 817 25.23 37.62 5.52
CA PHE A 817 25.84 36.56 6.33
C PHE A 817 26.73 35.69 5.44
N THR A 818 28.05 35.87 5.59
CA THR A 818 29.06 35.31 4.68
C THR A 818 30.08 34.41 5.38
N SER A 819 30.15 34.41 6.71
CA SER A 819 30.97 33.47 7.48
C SER A 819 30.24 32.16 7.78
N GLU A 820 30.98 31.09 8.05
CA GLU A 820 30.36 29.78 8.36
C GLU A 820 29.59 29.83 9.69
N GLN A 821 30.11 30.58 10.68
CA GLN A 821 29.45 30.75 11.99
C GLN A 821 28.12 31.48 11.88
N ALA A 822 28.08 32.59 11.13
CA ALA A 822 26.85 33.36 10.94
C ALA A 822 25.78 32.54 10.19
N VAL A 823 26.18 31.80 9.15
CA VAL A 823 25.26 30.95 8.39
C VAL A 823 24.76 29.78 9.25
N ALA A 824 25.59 29.17 10.09
CA ALA A 824 25.16 28.12 11.02
C ALA A 824 24.16 28.64 12.07
N ALA A 825 24.42 29.81 12.65
CA ALA A 825 23.51 30.46 13.61
C ALA A 825 22.16 30.81 12.95
N LEU A 826 22.19 31.43 11.76
CA LEU A 826 21.00 31.78 10.99
C LEU A 826 20.20 30.55 10.59
N LEU A 827 20.86 29.50 10.08
CA LEU A 827 20.22 28.26 9.69
C LEU A 827 19.59 27.59 10.91
N ARG A 828 20.29 27.52 12.05
CA ARG A 828 19.73 26.97 13.28
C ARG A 828 18.48 27.75 13.70
N TRP A 829 18.53 29.08 13.63
CA TRP A 829 17.36 29.91 13.96
C TRP A 829 16.17 29.53 13.07
N HIS A 830 16.41 29.54 11.76
CA HIS A 830 15.41 29.25 10.75
C HIS A 830 14.86 27.81 10.80
N THR A 831 15.62 26.83 11.28
CA THR A 831 15.11 25.45 11.44
C THR A 831 14.11 25.30 12.57
N ALA A 832 14.17 26.13 13.62
CA ALA A 832 13.28 26.00 14.76
C ALA A 832 12.11 26.98 14.72
N VAL A 833 12.34 28.22 14.25
CA VAL A 833 11.34 29.29 14.24
C VAL A 833 11.43 30.10 12.93
N PRO A 834 11.15 29.47 11.76
CA PRO A 834 11.34 30.09 10.44
C PRO A 834 10.59 31.41 10.27
N GLU A 835 9.40 31.52 10.85
CA GLU A 835 8.52 32.70 10.82
C GLU A 835 9.09 33.93 11.56
N GLN A 836 10.11 33.78 12.39
CA GLN A 836 10.83 34.92 12.99
C GLN A 836 12.02 35.38 12.15
N VAL A 837 12.43 34.56 11.19
CA VAL A 837 13.56 34.85 10.29
C VAL A 837 13.04 35.45 8.99
N LEU A 838 11.96 34.88 8.44
CA LEU A 838 11.39 35.24 7.15
C LEU A 838 9.87 35.40 7.23
N GLY A 839 9.36 36.41 6.53
CA GLY A 839 7.96 36.70 6.31
C GLY A 839 7.56 36.57 4.84
N GLU A 840 6.39 37.08 4.50
CA GLU A 840 5.86 37.00 3.12
C GLU A 840 6.75 37.73 2.09
N HIS A 841 7.35 38.86 2.49
CA HIS A 841 8.05 39.77 1.56
C HIS A 841 9.55 39.95 1.83
N GLY A 842 10.12 39.19 2.78
CA GLY A 842 11.55 39.20 3.10
C GLY A 842 11.82 38.94 4.58
N VAL A 843 12.69 39.73 5.21
CA VAL A 843 13.10 39.50 6.60
C VAL A 843 12.10 40.04 7.62
N GLU A 844 11.98 39.34 8.75
CA GLU A 844 11.12 39.72 9.86
C GLU A 844 11.83 40.60 10.90
N ASP A 845 11.04 41.20 11.79
CA ASP A 845 11.50 42.18 12.79
C ASP A 845 12.64 41.65 13.69
N ALA A 846 12.61 40.37 14.06
CA ALA A 846 13.64 39.78 14.90
C ALA A 846 15.00 39.72 14.18
N LEU A 847 15.02 39.32 12.91
CA LEU A 847 16.25 39.33 12.11
C LEU A 847 16.70 40.75 11.73
N ARG A 848 15.77 41.70 11.62
CA ARG A 848 16.11 43.13 11.47
C ARG A 848 16.89 43.63 12.68
N ALA A 849 16.42 43.33 13.89
CA ALA A 849 17.09 43.74 15.12
C ALA A 849 18.54 43.26 15.20
N VAL A 850 18.85 42.08 14.64
CA VAL A 850 20.21 41.55 14.51
C VAL A 850 21.10 42.48 13.68
N PHE A 851 20.60 42.96 12.54
CA PHE A 851 21.36 43.87 11.69
C PHE A 851 21.50 45.26 12.33
N GLU A 852 20.41 45.79 12.89
CA GLU A 852 20.39 47.10 13.53
C GLU A 852 21.30 47.17 14.76
N ALA A 853 21.48 46.05 15.49
CA ALA A 853 22.41 45.96 16.60
C ALA A 853 23.88 46.17 16.18
N VAL A 854 24.22 45.88 14.92
CA VAL A 854 25.59 45.97 14.39
C VAL A 854 25.81 47.27 13.61
N TYR A 855 24.87 47.62 12.73
CA TYR A 855 25.03 48.73 11.77
C TYR A 855 24.16 49.95 12.06
N GLY A 856 23.29 49.88 13.07
CA GLY A 856 22.27 50.88 13.35
C GLY A 856 21.06 50.80 12.42
N PRO A 857 20.03 51.63 12.67
CA PRO A 857 18.84 51.66 11.84
C PRO A 857 19.07 52.36 10.49
N GLY A 858 18.32 51.94 9.47
CA GLY A 858 18.29 52.59 8.15
C GLY A 858 19.17 51.90 7.08
N PRO A 859 19.21 52.47 5.87
CA PRO A 859 19.93 51.87 4.75
C PRO A 859 21.45 51.90 4.98
N HIS A 860 22.09 50.74 4.87
CA HIS A 860 23.53 50.60 5.02
C HIS A 860 24.13 49.92 3.78
N LEU A 861 25.08 50.58 3.12
CA LEU A 861 25.74 50.00 1.95
C LEU A 861 26.75 48.95 2.38
N LEU A 862 26.46 47.68 2.07
CA LEU A 862 27.42 46.59 2.19
C LEU A 862 28.45 46.71 1.07
N ASP A 863 29.67 47.06 1.46
CA ASP A 863 30.83 47.00 0.61
C ASP A 863 31.38 45.56 0.66
N PRO A 864 31.64 44.87 -0.47
CA PRO A 864 32.27 43.55 -0.49
C PRO A 864 33.73 43.64 -0.02
N ARG A 865 33.92 43.94 1.26
CA ARG A 865 35.24 44.05 1.88
C ARG A 865 35.71 42.67 2.30
N VAL A 866 36.97 42.40 1.99
CA VAL A 866 37.76 41.33 2.61
C VAL A 866 38.70 41.98 3.64
N GLY A 867 38.97 41.29 4.74
CA GLY A 867 39.90 41.74 5.79
C GLY A 867 39.23 42.05 7.13
N ALA A 868 40.02 42.60 8.07
CA ALA A 868 39.69 42.62 9.50
C ALA A 868 38.37 43.31 9.87
N GLU A 869 37.95 44.35 9.13
CA GLU A 869 36.67 45.03 9.36
C GLU A 869 35.48 44.15 8.98
N ALA A 870 35.58 43.43 7.86
CA ALA A 870 34.54 42.49 7.43
C ALA A 870 34.48 41.27 8.37
N ASP A 871 35.63 40.77 8.82
CA ASP A 871 35.71 39.68 9.80
C ASP A 871 35.09 40.10 11.14
N TRP A 872 35.39 41.31 11.62
CA TRP A 872 34.76 41.88 12.81
C TRP A 872 33.24 41.98 12.64
N ALA A 873 32.77 42.46 11.49
CA ALA A 873 31.35 42.64 11.25
C ALA A 873 30.59 41.29 11.20
N GLN A 874 31.19 40.25 10.60
CA GLN A 874 30.61 38.90 10.63
C GLN A 874 30.59 38.30 12.04
N ALA A 875 31.63 38.52 12.85
CA ALA A 875 31.65 38.11 14.24
C ALA A 875 30.57 38.84 15.07
N ALA A 876 30.40 40.15 14.86
CA ALA A 876 29.38 40.96 15.51
C ALA A 876 27.96 40.53 15.13
N LEU A 877 27.71 40.25 13.84
CA LEU A 877 26.44 39.69 13.35
C LEU A 877 26.15 38.32 13.95
N THR A 878 27.17 37.46 14.08
CA THR A 878 27.03 36.14 14.72
C THR A 878 26.65 36.28 16.19
N ALA A 879 27.32 37.17 16.93
CA ALA A 879 26.98 37.44 18.32
C ALA A 879 25.54 37.97 18.46
N ALA A 880 25.14 38.91 17.59
CA ALA A 880 23.78 39.44 17.58
C ALA A 880 22.72 38.35 17.26
N LEU A 881 23.01 37.41 16.37
CA LEU A 881 22.14 36.25 16.10
C LEU A 881 21.96 35.38 17.35
N VAL A 882 23.01 35.19 18.15
CA VAL A 882 22.95 34.40 19.38
C VAL A 882 22.20 35.14 20.48
N ASP A 883 22.51 36.42 20.69
CA ASP A 883 21.97 37.22 21.79
C ASP A 883 20.48 37.55 21.61
N LEU A 884 20.04 37.71 20.36
CA LEU A 884 18.65 38.05 20.03
C LEU A 884 17.79 36.83 19.68
N ALA A 885 18.37 35.63 19.61
CA ALA A 885 17.59 34.40 19.43
C ALA A 885 16.58 34.25 20.58
N PRO A 886 15.31 33.91 20.28
CA PRO A 886 14.28 33.84 21.31
C PRO A 886 14.59 32.76 22.35
N ALA A 887 14.19 33.02 23.59
CA ALA A 887 14.27 32.03 24.67
C ALA A 887 13.25 30.88 24.53
N ALA A 888 12.23 31.07 23.67
CA ALA A 888 11.21 30.09 23.35
C ALA A 888 11.46 29.48 21.96
N PRO A 889 11.36 28.15 21.80
CA PRO A 889 11.13 27.16 22.86
C PRO A 889 12.32 27.05 23.84
N PRO A 890 12.10 26.61 25.09
CA PRO A 890 13.15 26.56 26.13
C PRO A 890 14.45 25.89 25.64
N GLY A 891 15.58 26.54 25.87
CA GLY A 891 16.91 26.05 25.45
C GLY A 891 17.29 26.36 24.00
N PHE A 892 16.40 26.99 23.21
CA PHE A 892 16.66 27.29 21.82
C PHE A 892 17.78 28.32 21.61
N GLY A 893 17.78 29.46 22.31
CA GLY A 893 18.88 30.43 22.23
C GLY A 893 20.25 29.80 22.54
N GLY A 894 20.29 28.86 23.50
CA GLY A 894 21.47 28.03 23.77
C GLY A 894 21.87 27.16 22.58
N SER A 895 20.91 26.58 21.85
CA SER A 895 21.19 25.80 20.64
C SER A 895 21.74 26.65 19.49
N VAL A 896 21.31 27.92 19.36
CA VAL A 896 21.90 28.85 18.37
C VAL A 896 23.37 29.14 18.72
N ALA A 897 23.67 29.34 20.02
CA ALA A 897 25.04 29.49 20.50
C ALA A 897 25.90 28.24 20.21
N VAL A 898 25.36 27.03 20.42
CA VAL A 898 26.04 25.77 20.12
C VAL A 898 26.35 25.64 18.62
N ALA A 899 25.40 26.00 17.74
CA ALA A 899 25.63 25.98 16.30
C ALA A 899 26.70 26.99 15.87
N ALA A 900 26.64 28.22 16.38
CA ALA A 900 27.62 29.27 16.09
C ALA A 900 29.03 28.93 16.59
N GLY A 901 29.13 28.33 17.78
CA GLY A 901 30.37 27.95 18.43
C GLY A 901 30.92 26.57 18.04
N TYR A 902 30.38 25.93 17.01
CA TYR A 902 30.82 24.61 16.60
C TYR A 902 32.30 24.61 16.18
N THR A 903 33.07 23.66 16.71
CA THR A 903 34.51 23.59 16.46
C THR A 903 34.79 23.34 14.98
N GLY A 904 35.60 24.21 14.38
CA GLY A 904 35.99 24.13 12.97
C GLY A 904 35.21 25.05 12.02
N LEU A 905 34.22 25.81 12.50
CA LEU A 905 33.59 26.87 11.72
C LEU A 905 34.48 28.12 11.66
N SER A 906 34.66 28.66 10.46
CA SER A 906 35.38 29.91 10.23
C SER A 906 34.50 31.15 10.52
N PRO A 907 34.99 32.14 11.32
CA PRO A 907 34.34 33.43 11.50
C PRO A 907 34.65 34.43 10.37
N VAL A 908 35.60 34.10 9.48
CA VAL A 908 36.12 35.01 8.44
C VAL A 908 35.05 35.35 7.41
N ALA A 909 34.99 36.61 6.98
CA ALA A 909 34.06 37.05 5.95
C ALA A 909 34.30 36.35 4.61
N GLY A 910 33.21 35.90 3.97
CA GLY A 910 33.27 35.15 2.73
C GLY A 910 33.76 33.70 2.87
N SER A 911 33.97 33.19 4.08
CA SER A 911 34.45 31.81 4.27
C SER A 911 33.38 30.76 3.99
N PHE A 912 32.09 31.11 4.03
CA PHE A 912 31.03 30.17 3.68
C PHE A 912 30.93 30.00 2.17
N GLN A 913 31.07 28.76 1.72
CA GLN A 913 30.89 28.37 0.33
C GLN A 913 29.80 27.31 0.24
N LEU A 914 28.82 27.53 -0.65
CA LEU A 914 27.69 26.63 -0.81
C LEU A 914 28.01 25.53 -1.83
N ALA A 915 27.75 24.28 -1.47
CA ALA A 915 27.83 23.13 -2.36
C ALA A 915 26.94 23.33 -3.59
N GLN A 916 27.44 22.91 -4.76
CA GLN A 916 26.61 22.81 -5.94
C GLN A 916 25.76 21.53 -5.85
N LEU A 917 24.53 21.60 -6.36
CA LEU A 917 23.66 20.42 -6.46
C LEU A 917 23.80 19.88 -7.88
N TRP A 918 23.89 18.55 -8.04
CA TRP A 918 23.86 17.92 -9.36
C TRP A 918 22.76 16.81 -9.47
N PRO A 919 21.92 16.83 -10.52
CA PRO A 919 21.76 17.93 -11.47
C PRO A 919 21.39 19.22 -10.72
N PRO A 920 21.76 20.40 -11.25
CA PRO A 920 21.25 21.65 -10.73
C PRO A 920 19.72 21.57 -10.72
N ASP A 921 19.08 22.14 -9.70
CA ASP A 921 17.62 22.23 -9.64
C ASP A 921 17.12 22.85 -10.95
N VAL A 922 16.54 22.02 -11.83
CA VAL A 922 16.02 22.42 -13.15
C VAL A 922 14.68 23.19 -13.04
N ASP A 923 14.13 23.27 -11.82
CA ASP A 923 12.92 24.02 -11.44
C ASP A 923 13.19 25.49 -11.06
N GLU A 924 14.40 26.03 -11.32
CA GLU A 924 14.68 27.47 -11.22
C GLU A 924 14.58 28.20 -12.57
#